data_AF-A0A955QPA1-F1
#
_entry.id   AF-A0A955QPA1-F1
#
_cell.length_a   1.000
_cell.length_b   1.000
_cell.length_c   1.000
_cell.angle_alpha   90.00
_cell.angle_beta   90.00
_cell.angle_gamma   90.00
#
_symmetry.space_group_name_H-M   'P 1'
#
loop_
_entity.id
_entity.type
_entity.pdbx_description
1 polymer ?
#
loop_
_entity_poly.entity_id
_entity_poly.type
_entity_poly.pdbx_seq_one_letter_code
_entity_poly.pdbx_strand_id
1 'polypeptide(L)'
;MTGEFVGVLEHLKGLSPNHVYFLTSKVVVMRGYEYYAQGRLEAYSWDRTRTALSAIVRGSLRYTVRVTADQGTLAYSCNCPGWSQATQCKHVICVLLTTVNLLKPDTFQMPDSNVNRRDLLERQLMAGSKSPSTTPTANSPGPAKFEVTLGIREGRGEVMVSNHGVLCQSVLGMPTELALLLRAIQDPAWSTQEGVQNFLNHHGHRHPLFVETGQERIPVEWYPSATYTTKTELNLIGDEVRIAARCVRYGEVLESVLTVMGFVVDLKARRLSPLEYEGGWQAYDVLYEQSRRAEFIRPQDLLNGPLLVAKEPLPAKAGTGKVKDKRQDMPRPAFTIPAHGFLQLQCDIPLPDKARMFWGILLKVDGKEVPVPELLASEQQPGYDYRVTLVKEQQATGVPLLDEEIVVLRAECWLGSSHTSPSLPVFTMFPYLNQSPSVSNGMKTRKRRALIYDTLLRIWQMKKPTEIRKAIKTCLAEDEFNAFKLRAEADSLLHRFAEPVLVPSVRLVIHQGQWCLVSNDWAKEAVLYAVPYQIFGEQAFEHMHQHDEMRLSPTVVYPLLPELFARLQEAGITLYFQDAPVVTSHWECSVDARRPASIDWFELHPEIMCDGVRVEPKDLEKILQQGGLVQADGGLRIIDPQTQAMLRALASLTTR
;
A
#
# COMPACT_ATOMS: atom_id res chain seq x y z
N MET A 1 -46.11 48.54 -5.29
CA MET A 1 -44.73 48.85 -5.72
C MET A 1 -44.06 47.53 -6.06
N THR A 2 -44.07 47.16 -7.34
CA THR A 2 -43.41 45.97 -7.88
C THR A 2 -41.92 46.26 -8.01
N GLY A 3 -41.09 45.68 -7.15
CA GLY A 3 -39.64 45.76 -7.30
C GLY A 3 -39.21 44.92 -8.50
N GLU A 4 -38.67 45.58 -9.53
CA GLU A 4 -38.02 44.90 -10.65
C GLU A 4 -36.86 44.05 -10.12
N PHE A 5 -36.85 42.76 -10.46
CA PHE A 5 -35.69 41.90 -10.23
C PHE A 5 -34.56 42.35 -11.15
N VAL A 6 -33.72 43.24 -10.65
CA VAL A 6 -32.48 43.64 -11.31
C VAL A 6 -31.53 42.43 -11.33
N GLY A 7 -31.05 42.03 -12.52
CA GLY A 7 -30.23 40.82 -12.67
C GLY A 7 -28.88 40.89 -11.96
N VAL A 8 -28.23 39.74 -11.75
CA VAL A 8 -26.89 39.64 -11.11
C VAL A 8 -25.86 40.54 -11.81
N LEU A 9 -25.89 40.62 -13.14
CA LEU A 9 -24.96 41.44 -13.92
C LEU A 9 -25.13 42.94 -13.64
N GLU A 10 -26.36 43.42 -13.46
CA GLU A 10 -26.64 44.83 -13.15
C GLU A 10 -26.17 45.18 -11.74
N HIS A 11 -26.35 44.28 -10.77
CA HIS A 11 -25.79 44.44 -9.42
C HIS A 11 -24.25 44.42 -9.42
N LEU A 12 -23.62 43.59 -10.26
CA LEU A 12 -22.17 43.55 -10.42
C LEU A 12 -21.63 44.83 -11.10
N LYS A 13 -22.35 45.41 -12.06
CA LYS A 13 -22.03 46.74 -12.65
C LYS A 13 -22.16 47.86 -11.62
N GLY A 14 -23.18 47.78 -10.77
CA GLY A 14 -23.43 48.72 -9.67
C GLY A 14 -22.45 48.58 -8.49
N LEU A 15 -21.65 47.52 -8.43
CA LEU A 15 -20.72 47.28 -7.32
C LEU A 15 -19.69 48.43 -7.22
N SER A 16 -19.60 49.04 -6.03
CA SER A 16 -18.50 49.95 -5.71
C SER A 16 -17.20 49.14 -5.59
N PRO A 17 -16.09 49.58 -6.21
CA PRO A 17 -14.79 48.94 -6.05
C PRO A 17 -14.38 48.74 -4.59
N ASN A 18 -14.77 49.68 -3.73
CA ASN A 18 -14.43 49.64 -2.31
C ASN A 18 -15.18 48.53 -1.55
N HIS A 19 -16.31 48.05 -2.08
CA HIS A 19 -17.11 46.98 -1.47
C HIS A 19 -16.28 45.70 -1.24
N VAL A 20 -15.38 45.37 -2.17
CA VAL A 20 -14.55 44.16 -2.09
C VAL A 20 -13.62 44.18 -0.86
N TYR A 21 -13.15 45.36 -0.45
CA TYR A 21 -12.28 45.52 0.73
C TYR A 21 -13.02 45.37 2.06
N PHE A 22 -14.35 45.54 2.08
CA PHE A 22 -15.17 45.45 3.29
C PHE A 22 -15.93 44.11 3.43
N LEU A 23 -15.86 43.22 2.44
CA LEU A 23 -16.54 41.92 2.45
C LEU A 23 -15.92 40.91 3.43
N THR A 24 -14.68 41.10 3.84
CA THR A 24 -13.94 40.16 4.69
C THR A 24 -12.73 40.84 5.34
N SER A 25 -11.96 40.10 6.14
CA SER A 25 -10.75 40.59 6.76
C SER A 25 -9.67 40.95 5.74
N LYS A 26 -8.83 41.94 6.08
CA LYS A 26 -7.69 42.39 5.26
C LYS A 26 -6.81 41.22 4.78
N VAL A 27 -6.58 40.21 5.63
CA VAL A 27 -5.76 39.03 5.29
C VAL A 27 -6.38 38.21 4.15
N VAL A 28 -7.70 38.01 4.17
CA VAL A 28 -8.41 37.26 3.12
C VAL A 28 -8.49 38.09 1.83
N VAL A 29 -8.65 39.41 1.94
CA VAL A 29 -8.63 40.31 0.79
C VAL A 29 -7.27 40.28 0.07
N MET A 30 -6.16 40.38 0.82
CA MET A 30 -4.81 40.32 0.24
C MET A 30 -4.54 38.99 -0.49
N ARG A 31 -4.95 37.87 0.10
CA ARG A 31 -4.84 36.55 -0.56
C ARG A 31 -5.73 36.42 -1.80
N GLY A 32 -6.90 37.06 -1.80
CA GLY A 32 -7.76 37.15 -2.97
C GLY A 32 -7.15 37.99 -4.09
N TYR A 33 -6.49 39.09 -3.73
CA TYR A 33 -5.74 39.95 -4.64
C TYR A 33 -4.57 39.19 -5.29
N GLU A 34 -3.82 38.39 -4.53
CA GLU A 34 -2.76 37.53 -5.09
C GLU A 34 -3.31 36.57 -6.17
N TYR A 35 -4.48 35.97 -5.93
CA TYR A 35 -5.11 35.06 -6.90
C TYR A 35 -5.59 35.82 -8.15
N TYR A 36 -6.13 37.02 -7.97
CA TYR A 36 -6.50 37.92 -9.05
C TYR A 36 -5.29 38.33 -9.90
N ALA A 37 -4.20 38.78 -9.26
CA ALA A 37 -2.96 39.18 -9.92
C ALA A 37 -2.31 38.02 -10.70
N GLN A 38 -2.45 36.78 -10.22
CA GLN A 38 -1.99 35.57 -10.92
C GLN A 38 -2.95 35.08 -12.02
N GLY A 39 -4.07 35.77 -12.28
CA GLY A 39 -5.03 35.41 -13.31
C GLY A 39 -5.71 34.06 -13.07
N ARG A 40 -5.97 33.70 -11.81
CA ARG A 40 -6.44 32.36 -11.41
C ARG A 40 -7.91 32.08 -11.74
N LEU A 41 -8.67 33.08 -12.17
CA LEU A 41 -10.00 32.86 -12.71
C LEU A 41 -9.90 32.29 -14.14
N GLU A 42 -10.49 31.12 -14.36
CA GLU A 42 -10.40 30.37 -15.62
C GLU A 42 -11.63 30.55 -16.51
N ALA A 43 -12.85 30.61 -15.94
CA ALA A 43 -14.07 30.70 -16.73
C ALA A 43 -15.27 31.26 -15.96
N TYR A 44 -16.23 31.83 -16.71
CA TYR A 44 -17.60 32.13 -16.27
C TYR A 44 -18.63 31.25 -16.98
N SER A 45 -19.74 30.99 -16.30
CA SER A 45 -20.93 30.35 -16.88
C SER A 45 -22.20 30.90 -16.22
N TRP A 46 -23.23 31.15 -17.01
CA TRP A 46 -24.54 31.57 -16.53
C TRP A 46 -25.47 30.37 -16.38
N ASP A 47 -26.32 30.38 -15.36
CA ASP A 47 -27.48 29.49 -15.35
C ASP A 47 -28.48 29.89 -16.47
N ARG A 48 -29.39 28.97 -16.82
CA ARG A 48 -30.34 29.18 -17.92
C ARG A 48 -31.24 30.39 -17.70
N THR A 49 -31.55 30.69 -16.45
CA THR A 49 -32.40 31.82 -16.03
C THR A 49 -31.64 33.13 -15.91
N ARG A 50 -30.31 33.14 -16.09
CA ARG A 50 -29.41 34.29 -15.91
C ARG A 50 -29.52 34.96 -14.54
N THR A 51 -29.93 34.17 -13.54
CA THR A 51 -30.12 34.55 -12.14
C THR A 51 -28.93 34.18 -11.27
N ALA A 52 -28.03 33.32 -11.77
CA ALA A 52 -26.80 32.95 -11.10
C ALA A 52 -25.61 32.93 -12.07
N LEU A 53 -24.51 33.53 -11.63
CA LEU A 53 -23.23 33.48 -12.32
C LEU A 53 -22.31 32.52 -11.56
N SER A 54 -21.78 31.51 -12.26
CA SER A 54 -20.79 30.57 -11.74
C SER A 54 -19.42 30.84 -12.32
N ALA A 55 -18.40 30.86 -11.48
CA ALA A 55 -17.02 31.22 -11.80
C ALA A 55 -16.05 30.13 -11.32
N ILE A 56 -15.11 29.72 -12.16
CA ILE A 56 -14.13 28.67 -11.86
C ILE A 56 -12.77 29.30 -11.53
N VAL A 57 -12.28 29.06 -10.30
CA VAL A 57 -11.02 29.61 -9.79
C VAL A 57 -10.02 28.49 -9.52
N ARG A 58 -8.82 28.60 -10.11
CA ARG A 58 -7.71 27.67 -9.91
C ARG A 58 -7.01 27.92 -8.57
N GLY A 59 -7.11 26.99 -7.63
CA GLY A 59 -6.33 26.97 -6.38
C GLY A 59 -5.47 25.71 -6.27
N SER A 60 -5.48 25.02 -5.12
CA SER A 60 -4.96 23.64 -5.00
C SER A 60 -5.83 22.62 -5.76
N LEU A 61 -7.10 22.96 -5.96
CA LEU A 61 -8.09 22.30 -6.81
C LEU A 61 -8.82 23.40 -7.59
N ARG A 62 -9.72 23.03 -8.51
CA ARG A 62 -10.65 23.99 -9.12
C ARG A 62 -11.83 24.22 -8.18
N TYR A 63 -12.03 25.48 -7.79
CA TYR A 63 -13.12 25.89 -6.92
C TYR A 63 -14.18 26.63 -7.72
N THR A 64 -15.45 26.35 -7.43
CA THR A 64 -16.59 27.00 -8.07
C THR A 64 -17.16 28.02 -7.12
N VAL A 65 -17.20 29.27 -7.56
CA VAL A 65 -17.86 30.39 -6.88
C VAL A 65 -19.17 30.66 -7.60
N ARG A 66 -20.28 30.69 -6.86
CA ARG A 66 -21.60 31.04 -7.39
C ARG A 66 -22.03 32.39 -6.82
N VAL A 67 -22.48 33.28 -7.70
CA VAL A 67 -22.96 34.63 -7.40
C VAL A 67 -24.43 34.71 -7.80
N THR A 68 -25.28 35.11 -6.87
CA THR A 68 -26.73 35.31 -7.08
C THR A 68 -27.13 36.69 -6.59
N ALA A 69 -28.26 37.20 -7.04
CA ALA A 69 -28.85 38.45 -6.55
C ALA A 69 -30.13 38.09 -5.81
N ASP A 70 -30.20 38.46 -4.54
CA ASP A 70 -31.38 38.25 -3.69
C ASP A 70 -31.73 39.57 -2.99
N GLN A 71 -32.99 39.98 -3.09
CA GLN A 71 -33.55 41.20 -2.50
C GLN A 71 -32.71 42.48 -2.72
N GLY A 72 -32.10 42.64 -3.90
CA GLY A 72 -31.27 43.81 -4.22
C GLY A 72 -29.81 43.74 -3.74
N THR A 73 -29.39 42.59 -3.20
CA THR A 73 -28.02 42.35 -2.70
C THR A 73 -27.38 41.13 -3.36
N LEU A 74 -26.06 41.16 -3.53
CA LEU A 74 -25.33 40.01 -4.07
C LEU A 74 -25.02 39.01 -2.95
N ALA A 75 -25.40 37.76 -3.19
CA ALA A 75 -25.02 36.63 -2.37
C ALA A 75 -23.95 35.79 -3.08
N TYR A 76 -22.99 35.29 -2.30
CA TYR A 76 -21.84 34.54 -2.79
C TYR A 76 -21.75 33.20 -2.10
N SER A 77 -21.41 32.15 -2.84
CA SER A 77 -21.04 30.85 -2.27
C SER A 77 -19.83 30.27 -2.98
N CYS A 78 -19.04 29.46 -2.27
CA CYS A 78 -17.87 28.81 -2.83
C CYS A 78 -17.71 27.41 -2.26
N ASN A 79 -17.37 26.43 -3.10
CA ASN A 79 -17.17 25.03 -2.67
C ASN A 79 -15.83 24.77 -1.97
N CYS A 80 -15.06 25.81 -1.61
CA CYS A 80 -13.79 25.64 -0.93
C CYS A 80 -13.98 25.45 0.59
N PRO A 81 -13.12 24.65 1.25
CA PRO A 81 -13.24 24.40 2.70
C PRO A 81 -13.14 25.64 3.58
N GLY A 82 -12.52 26.71 3.08
CA GLY A 82 -12.36 27.97 3.79
C GLY A 82 -13.47 28.99 3.53
N TRP A 83 -14.59 28.60 2.92
CA TRP A 83 -15.71 29.52 2.67
C TRP A 83 -16.77 29.43 3.77
N SER A 84 -17.24 30.60 4.20
CA SER A 84 -18.46 30.76 5.00
C SER A 84 -19.16 32.06 4.56
N GLN A 85 -20.45 32.19 4.85
CA GLN A 85 -21.20 33.41 4.54
C GLN A 85 -20.68 34.64 5.31
N ALA A 86 -20.17 34.46 6.53
CA ALA A 86 -19.67 35.54 7.38
C ALA A 86 -18.26 36.00 7.00
N THR A 87 -17.38 35.06 6.64
CA THR A 87 -15.96 35.38 6.36
C THR A 87 -15.64 35.51 4.88
N GLN A 88 -16.48 34.97 3.99
CA GLN A 88 -16.13 34.76 2.58
C GLN A 88 -14.79 34.03 2.42
N CYS A 89 -14.35 33.81 1.18
CA CYS A 89 -13.05 33.19 0.93
C CYS A 89 -12.28 33.96 -0.14
N LYS A 90 -10.97 33.71 -0.21
CA LYS A 90 -10.08 34.31 -1.22
C LYS A 90 -10.56 34.08 -2.67
N HIS A 91 -11.26 32.97 -2.96
CA HIS A 91 -11.79 32.71 -4.30
C HIS A 91 -12.95 33.64 -4.66
N VAL A 92 -13.84 33.95 -3.70
CA VAL A 92 -14.91 34.94 -3.89
C VAL A 92 -14.30 36.31 -4.17
N ILE A 93 -13.28 36.71 -3.39
CA ILE A 93 -12.57 37.97 -3.61
C ILE A 93 -11.88 38.01 -4.99
N CYS A 94 -11.20 36.94 -5.40
CA CYS A 94 -10.59 36.83 -6.73
C CYS A 94 -11.61 37.01 -7.86
N VAL A 95 -12.79 36.38 -7.74
CA VAL A 95 -13.89 36.51 -8.71
C VAL A 95 -14.38 37.95 -8.78
N LEU A 96 -14.63 38.59 -7.64
CA LEU A 96 -15.12 39.97 -7.60
C LEU A 96 -14.10 40.97 -8.15
N LEU A 97 -12.82 40.88 -7.78
CA LEU A 97 -11.76 41.73 -8.32
C LEU A 97 -11.64 41.57 -9.85
N THR A 98 -11.68 40.31 -10.33
CA THR A 98 -11.64 40.04 -11.78
C THR A 98 -12.88 40.58 -12.48
N THR A 99 -14.07 40.38 -11.91
CA THR A 99 -15.34 40.83 -12.49
C THR A 99 -15.41 42.35 -12.55
N VAL A 100 -15.06 43.03 -11.46
CA VAL A 100 -15.03 44.50 -11.38
C VAL A 100 -14.01 45.06 -12.36
N ASN A 101 -12.83 44.45 -12.50
CA ASN A 101 -11.85 44.91 -13.49
C ASN A 101 -12.30 44.67 -14.95
N LEU A 102 -13.06 43.61 -15.23
CA LEU A 102 -13.65 43.40 -16.55
C LEU A 102 -14.73 44.43 -16.86
N LEU A 103 -15.53 44.84 -15.86
CA LEU A 103 -16.63 45.81 -16.03
C LEU A 103 -16.16 47.27 -15.94
N LYS A 104 -15.10 47.55 -15.17
CA LYS A 104 -14.53 48.88 -14.89
C LYS A 104 -12.99 48.79 -14.92
N PRO A 105 -12.37 48.76 -16.11
CA PRO A 105 -10.93 48.49 -16.30
C PRO A 105 -9.97 49.42 -15.56
N ASP A 106 -10.39 50.65 -15.26
CA ASP A 106 -9.57 51.66 -14.59
C ASP A 106 -9.50 51.49 -13.06
N THR A 107 -10.18 50.47 -12.52
CA THR A 107 -10.36 50.28 -11.08
C THR A 107 -9.20 49.50 -10.43
N PHE A 108 -8.65 48.50 -11.11
CA PHE A 108 -7.60 47.62 -10.60
C PHE A 108 -6.59 47.29 -11.70
N GLN A 109 -5.35 47.75 -11.59
CA GLN A 109 -4.31 47.42 -12.56
C GLN A 109 -3.91 45.94 -12.48
N MET A 110 -3.94 45.23 -13.61
CA MET A 110 -3.48 43.84 -13.72
C MET A 110 -2.01 43.81 -14.17
N PRO A 111 -1.13 43.07 -13.49
CA PRO A 111 0.17 42.70 -14.05
C PRO A 111 -0.04 41.62 -15.12
N ASP A 112 0.43 41.86 -16.35
CA ASP A 112 0.43 40.93 -17.48
C ASP A 112 -0.90 40.19 -17.77
N SER A 113 -1.88 40.93 -18.30
CA SER A 113 -3.09 40.31 -18.85
C SER A 113 -2.84 39.78 -20.26
N ASN A 114 -2.73 38.47 -20.40
CA ASN A 114 -2.92 37.78 -21.69
C ASN A 114 -4.25 38.26 -22.32
N VAL A 115 -4.16 39.07 -23.38
CA VAL A 115 -5.30 39.73 -24.05
C VAL A 115 -6.39 38.72 -24.44
N ASN A 116 -5.99 37.56 -24.95
CA ASN A 116 -6.90 36.48 -25.35
C ASN A 116 -7.73 35.94 -24.18
N ARG A 117 -7.16 35.89 -22.97
CA ARG A 117 -7.84 35.42 -21.75
C ARG A 117 -8.84 36.46 -21.24
N ARG A 118 -8.47 37.75 -21.30
CA ARG A 118 -9.37 38.86 -20.94
C ARG A 118 -10.60 38.85 -21.85
N ASP A 119 -10.39 38.77 -23.16
CA ASP A 119 -11.47 38.76 -24.16
C ASP A 119 -12.38 37.54 -24.02
N LEU A 120 -11.84 36.39 -23.61
CA LEU A 120 -12.64 35.19 -23.33
C LEU A 120 -13.54 35.40 -22.10
N LEU A 121 -12.97 35.87 -21.00
CA LEU A 121 -13.71 36.09 -19.75
C LEU A 121 -14.75 37.20 -19.91
N GLU A 122 -14.43 38.26 -20.65
CA GLU A 122 -15.36 39.33 -20.97
C GLU A 122 -16.53 38.81 -21.82
N ARG A 123 -16.25 38.00 -22.86
CA ARG A 123 -17.31 37.35 -23.66
C ARG A 123 -18.19 36.43 -22.81
N GLN A 124 -17.62 35.63 -21.92
CA GLN A 124 -18.39 34.73 -21.06
C GLN A 124 -19.24 35.50 -20.03
N LEU A 125 -18.70 36.58 -19.46
CA LEU A 125 -19.42 37.46 -18.53
C LEU A 125 -20.56 38.20 -19.24
N MET A 126 -20.28 38.75 -20.43
CA MET A 126 -21.23 39.53 -21.25
C MET A 126 -22.18 38.67 -22.10
N ALA A 127 -21.98 37.35 -22.20
CA ALA A 127 -22.91 36.43 -22.87
C ALA A 127 -24.33 36.48 -22.26
N GLY A 128 -24.49 37.05 -21.06
CA GLY A 128 -25.78 37.37 -20.45
C GLY A 128 -26.51 38.61 -21.01
N SER A 129 -25.89 39.43 -21.88
CA SER A 129 -26.35 40.78 -22.26
C SER A 129 -27.09 40.88 -23.61
N LYS A 130 -27.06 39.87 -24.50
CA LYS A 130 -27.77 39.95 -25.79
C LYS A 130 -29.05 39.11 -25.79
N SER A 131 -30.17 39.78 -26.08
CA SER A 131 -31.31 39.21 -26.80
C SER A 131 -31.16 39.65 -28.26
N PRO A 132 -31.37 38.76 -29.24
CA PRO A 132 -32.64 38.88 -29.94
C PRO A 132 -33.33 37.53 -30.16
N SER A 133 -34.65 37.62 -30.11
CA SER A 133 -35.63 36.73 -30.72
C SER A 133 -35.16 36.12 -32.04
N THR A 134 -35.03 34.80 -32.05
CA THR A 134 -35.37 33.98 -33.21
C THR A 134 -36.06 32.75 -32.65
N THR A 135 -37.37 32.74 -32.79
CA THR A 135 -38.23 31.57 -32.63
C THR A 135 -37.74 30.50 -33.61
N PRO A 136 -37.24 29.33 -33.16
CA PRO A 136 -37.44 28.15 -33.96
C PRO A 136 -38.91 27.79 -33.78
N THR A 137 -39.61 27.76 -34.90
CA THR A 137 -40.93 27.18 -35.08
C THR A 137 -41.19 26.03 -34.12
N ALA A 138 -42.31 26.14 -33.39
CA ALA A 138 -42.86 25.10 -32.56
C ALA A 138 -43.12 23.84 -33.39
N ASN A 139 -42.17 22.92 -33.38
CA ASN A 139 -42.50 21.52 -33.49
C ASN A 139 -43.05 21.13 -32.12
N SER A 140 -44.35 20.83 -32.09
CA SER A 140 -45.03 20.28 -30.92
C SER A 140 -44.16 19.17 -30.31
N PRO A 141 -43.71 19.28 -29.04
CA PRO A 141 -42.99 18.17 -28.46
C PRO A 141 -44.02 17.07 -28.23
N GLY A 142 -43.74 15.88 -28.76
CA GLY A 142 -44.34 14.67 -28.22
C GLY A 142 -44.13 14.58 -26.70
N PRO A 143 -44.77 13.62 -26.01
CA PRO A 143 -44.61 13.48 -24.57
C PRO A 143 -43.13 13.46 -24.18
N ALA A 144 -42.77 14.23 -23.14
CA ALA A 144 -41.39 14.37 -22.68
C ALA A 144 -40.77 12.99 -22.44
N LYS A 145 -39.62 12.73 -23.07
CA LYS A 145 -38.92 11.45 -22.97
C LYS A 145 -37.70 11.63 -22.06
N PHE A 146 -37.95 11.49 -20.76
CA PHE A 146 -36.90 11.52 -19.75
C PHE A 146 -36.15 10.19 -19.70
N GLU A 147 -34.87 10.25 -19.35
CA GLU A 147 -33.99 9.10 -19.22
C GLU A 147 -32.93 9.37 -18.14
N VAL A 148 -32.40 8.29 -17.55
CA VAL A 148 -31.35 8.36 -16.52
C VAL A 148 -30.11 7.63 -17.03
N THR A 149 -28.95 8.27 -16.93
CA THR A 149 -27.67 7.70 -17.37
C THR A 149 -26.71 7.66 -16.18
N LEU A 150 -26.15 6.49 -15.89
CA LEU A 150 -25.06 6.29 -14.93
C LEU A 150 -23.74 6.21 -15.71
N GLY A 151 -22.66 6.78 -15.20
CA GLY A 151 -21.37 6.72 -15.88
C GLY A 151 -20.20 6.88 -14.92
N ILE A 152 -18.99 6.70 -15.43
CA ILE A 152 -17.75 6.97 -14.68
C ILE A 152 -16.97 8.05 -15.44
N ARG A 153 -16.73 9.19 -14.81
CA ARG A 153 -15.89 10.27 -15.36
C ARG A 153 -14.78 10.62 -14.38
N GLU A 154 -13.54 10.70 -14.89
CA GLU A 154 -12.34 10.98 -14.08
C GLU A 154 -12.20 10.06 -12.84
N GLY A 155 -12.67 8.80 -12.93
CA GLY A 155 -12.63 7.83 -11.83
C GLY A 155 -13.68 8.04 -10.74
N ARG A 156 -14.76 8.78 -11.02
CA ARG A 156 -15.92 8.95 -10.13
C ARG A 156 -17.20 8.56 -10.84
N GLY A 157 -18.09 7.90 -10.12
CA GLY A 157 -19.44 7.63 -10.57
C GLY A 157 -20.25 8.93 -10.68
N GLU A 158 -20.95 9.09 -11.79
CA GLU A 158 -21.84 10.21 -12.07
C GLU A 158 -23.22 9.71 -12.50
N VAL A 159 -24.26 10.46 -12.17
CA VAL A 159 -25.61 10.24 -12.69
C VAL A 159 -26.12 11.50 -13.35
N MET A 160 -26.73 11.31 -14.52
CA MET A 160 -27.31 12.37 -15.33
C MET A 160 -28.77 12.04 -15.62
N VAL A 161 -29.61 13.07 -15.58
CA VAL A 161 -31.00 13.01 -16.06
C VAL A 161 -31.07 13.83 -17.33
N SER A 162 -31.57 13.26 -18.42
CA SER A 162 -31.79 13.98 -19.68
C SER A 162 -33.24 13.91 -20.13
N ASN A 163 -33.65 14.88 -20.94
CA ASN A 163 -34.93 14.90 -21.64
C ASN A 163 -34.63 15.06 -23.14
N HIS A 164 -35.06 14.09 -23.95
CA HIS A 164 -34.69 14.01 -25.38
C HIS A 164 -33.18 14.10 -25.63
N GLY A 165 -32.37 13.43 -24.78
CA GLY A 165 -30.90 13.48 -24.89
C GLY A 165 -30.24 14.76 -24.37
N VAL A 166 -31.02 15.77 -23.95
CA VAL A 166 -30.48 17.02 -23.41
C VAL A 166 -30.45 16.96 -21.89
N LEU A 167 -29.27 17.20 -21.30
CA LEU A 167 -29.08 17.21 -19.84
C LEU A 167 -30.05 18.19 -19.15
N CYS A 168 -30.77 17.67 -18.16
CA CYS A 168 -31.68 18.44 -17.33
C CYS A 168 -30.87 19.18 -16.25
N GLN A 169 -31.10 20.49 -16.16
CA GLN A 169 -30.49 21.36 -15.15
C GLN A 169 -31.53 21.95 -14.19
N SER A 170 -32.81 21.71 -14.45
CA SER A 170 -33.96 22.19 -13.68
C SER A 170 -35.02 21.09 -13.56
N VAL A 171 -35.81 21.16 -12.50
CA VAL A 171 -36.95 20.27 -12.23
C VAL A 171 -38.25 20.71 -12.93
N LEU A 172 -38.23 21.82 -13.67
CA LEU A 172 -39.42 22.35 -14.33
C LEU A 172 -39.92 21.38 -15.43
N GLY A 173 -41.17 20.93 -15.31
CA GLY A 173 -41.79 19.97 -16.23
C GLY A 173 -41.29 18.53 -16.06
N MET A 174 -40.50 18.25 -15.02
CA MET A 174 -39.97 16.93 -14.71
C MET A 174 -40.91 16.18 -13.75
N PRO A 175 -41.12 14.86 -13.94
CA PRO A 175 -41.80 14.01 -12.96
C PRO A 175 -41.17 14.11 -11.56
N THR A 176 -42.00 14.04 -10.51
CA THR A 176 -41.58 14.23 -9.12
C THR A 176 -40.40 13.33 -8.73
N GLU A 177 -40.42 12.07 -9.14
CA GLU A 177 -39.36 11.10 -8.84
C GLU A 177 -38.01 11.49 -9.45
N LEU A 178 -38.00 12.02 -10.67
CA LEU A 178 -36.78 12.49 -11.33
C LEU A 178 -36.33 13.83 -10.77
N ALA A 179 -37.27 14.68 -10.34
CA ALA A 179 -36.96 15.94 -9.69
C ALA A 179 -36.24 15.73 -8.33
N LEU A 180 -36.65 14.71 -7.58
CA LEU A 180 -35.97 14.29 -6.34
C LEU A 180 -34.58 13.73 -6.64
N LEU A 181 -34.43 12.90 -7.67
CA LEU A 181 -33.13 12.39 -8.11
C LEU A 181 -32.20 13.55 -8.54
N LEU A 182 -32.68 14.49 -9.35
CA LEU A 182 -31.91 15.64 -9.81
C LEU A 182 -31.46 16.53 -8.64
N ARG A 183 -32.31 16.71 -7.62
CA ARG A 183 -31.92 17.41 -6.38
C ARG A 183 -30.82 16.67 -5.63
N ALA A 184 -30.90 15.35 -5.51
CA ALA A 184 -29.86 14.54 -4.86
C ALA A 184 -28.51 14.56 -5.63
N ILE A 185 -28.55 14.80 -6.95
CA ILE A 185 -27.35 14.98 -7.78
C ILE A 185 -26.75 16.38 -7.59
N GLN A 186 -27.58 17.42 -7.46
CA GLN A 186 -27.15 18.82 -7.44
C GLN A 186 -26.83 19.37 -6.05
N ASP A 187 -27.43 18.81 -4.98
CA ASP A 187 -27.26 19.28 -3.60
C ASP A 187 -26.13 18.52 -2.88
N PRO A 188 -25.03 19.20 -2.49
CA PRO A 188 -23.93 18.58 -1.77
C PRO A 188 -24.30 18.04 -0.38
N ALA A 189 -25.43 18.47 0.20
CA ALA A 189 -25.91 17.96 1.48
C ALA A 189 -26.49 16.54 1.36
N TRP A 190 -26.76 16.07 0.13
CA TRP A 190 -27.40 14.78 -0.14
C TRP A 190 -26.36 13.77 -0.65
N SER A 191 -26.55 12.49 -0.31
CA SER A 191 -25.76 11.41 -0.90
C SER A 191 -26.34 11.07 -2.27
N THR A 192 -25.60 11.37 -3.34
CA THR A 192 -26.03 11.04 -4.71
C THR A 192 -26.26 9.54 -4.87
N GLN A 193 -25.41 8.70 -4.25
CA GLN A 193 -25.57 7.25 -4.26
C GLN A 193 -26.88 6.81 -3.60
N GLU A 194 -27.23 7.34 -2.43
CA GLU A 194 -28.51 7.02 -1.77
C GLU A 194 -29.70 7.53 -2.58
N GLY A 195 -29.58 8.71 -3.19
CA GLY A 195 -30.60 9.26 -4.09
C GLY A 195 -30.87 8.35 -5.29
N VAL A 196 -29.81 7.85 -5.92
CA VAL A 196 -29.89 6.90 -7.04
C VAL A 196 -30.48 5.58 -6.60
N GLN A 197 -30.03 5.02 -5.47
CA GLN A 197 -30.58 3.78 -4.90
C GLN A 197 -32.09 3.91 -4.61
N ASN A 198 -32.50 5.02 -3.98
CA ASN A 198 -33.89 5.28 -3.67
C ASN A 198 -34.74 5.40 -4.94
N PHE A 199 -34.23 6.11 -5.96
CA PHE A 199 -34.90 6.21 -7.25
C PHE A 199 -35.05 4.83 -7.91
N LEU A 200 -33.98 4.05 -8.02
CA LEU A 200 -34.00 2.74 -8.66
C LEU A 200 -34.96 1.78 -7.95
N ASN A 201 -34.92 1.72 -6.62
CA ASN A 201 -35.78 0.84 -5.83
C ASN A 201 -37.28 1.10 -6.04
N HIS A 202 -37.70 2.35 -6.23
CA HIS A 202 -39.13 2.71 -6.34
C HIS A 202 -39.58 2.98 -7.78
N HIS A 203 -38.66 3.37 -8.66
CA HIS A 203 -38.97 3.94 -9.98
C HIS A 203 -38.03 3.47 -11.11
N GLY A 204 -37.14 2.51 -10.87
CA GLY A 204 -36.14 2.04 -11.84
C GLY A 204 -36.69 1.46 -13.15
N HIS A 205 -37.98 1.10 -13.20
CA HIS A 205 -38.65 0.61 -14.42
C HIS A 205 -39.49 1.67 -15.14
N ARG A 206 -39.63 2.88 -14.58
CA ARG A 206 -40.50 3.93 -15.13
C ARG A 206 -39.84 4.76 -16.22
N HIS A 207 -38.53 4.85 -16.20
CA HIS A 207 -37.73 5.67 -17.11
C HIS A 207 -36.61 4.83 -17.72
N PRO A 208 -36.28 4.99 -19.02
CA PRO A 208 -35.13 4.35 -19.64
C PRO A 208 -33.84 4.60 -18.87
N LEU A 209 -33.09 3.53 -18.60
CA LEU A 209 -31.79 3.58 -17.94
C LEU A 209 -30.68 3.28 -18.94
N PHE A 210 -29.58 4.03 -18.79
CA PHE A 210 -28.38 3.84 -19.59
C PHE A 210 -27.14 3.83 -18.70
N VAL A 211 -26.11 3.14 -19.17
CA VAL A 211 -24.77 3.18 -18.61
C VAL A 211 -23.82 3.72 -19.68
N GLU A 212 -23.09 4.78 -19.36
CA GLU A 212 -22.08 5.37 -20.21
C GLU A 212 -20.70 4.89 -19.77
N THR A 213 -20.07 4.09 -20.63
CA THR A 213 -18.64 3.83 -20.56
C THR A 213 -17.95 4.85 -21.46
N GLY A 214 -16.66 5.15 -21.25
CA GLY A 214 -15.94 6.15 -22.07
C GLY A 214 -15.93 5.88 -23.58
N GLN A 215 -16.44 4.73 -24.03
CA GLN A 215 -16.52 4.32 -25.44
C GLN A 215 -17.96 4.16 -25.94
N GLU A 216 -18.93 3.82 -25.08
CA GLU A 216 -20.29 3.47 -25.50
C GLU A 216 -21.37 3.82 -24.46
N ARG A 217 -22.58 4.11 -24.96
CA ARG A 217 -23.79 4.28 -24.14
C ARG A 217 -24.70 3.05 -24.29
N ILE A 218 -24.88 2.32 -23.20
CA ILE A 218 -25.48 0.99 -23.20
C ILE A 218 -26.83 1.05 -22.46
N PRO A 219 -27.95 0.64 -23.08
CA PRO A 219 -29.24 0.54 -22.39
C PRO A 219 -29.22 -0.61 -21.39
N VAL A 220 -29.77 -0.38 -20.19
CA VAL A 220 -29.84 -1.39 -19.12
C VAL A 220 -31.23 -1.43 -18.48
N GLU A 221 -31.58 -2.56 -17.89
CA GLU A 221 -32.80 -2.73 -17.12
C GLU A 221 -32.49 -2.87 -15.63
N TRP A 222 -33.25 -2.18 -14.79
CA TRP A 222 -33.14 -2.35 -13.34
C TRP A 222 -33.60 -3.75 -12.92
N TYR A 223 -32.79 -4.45 -12.14
CA TYR A 223 -33.09 -5.81 -11.70
C TYR A 223 -32.68 -5.96 -10.22
N PRO A 224 -33.53 -5.55 -9.26
CA PRO A 224 -33.17 -5.46 -7.85
C PRO A 224 -33.05 -6.82 -7.15
N SER A 225 -33.61 -7.88 -7.74
CA SER A 225 -33.63 -9.23 -7.15
C SER A 225 -32.36 -10.03 -7.39
N ALA A 226 -31.47 -9.58 -8.29
CA ALA A 226 -30.18 -10.23 -8.47
C ALA A 226 -29.19 -9.69 -7.44
N THR A 227 -28.61 -10.61 -6.69
CA THR A 227 -27.57 -10.33 -5.71
C THR A 227 -26.21 -10.68 -6.30
N TYR A 228 -25.26 -9.75 -6.17
CA TYR A 228 -23.91 -9.91 -6.67
C TYR A 228 -22.94 -9.79 -5.51
N THR A 229 -21.95 -10.69 -5.49
CA THR A 229 -20.84 -10.65 -4.55
C THR A 229 -19.55 -10.36 -5.30
N THR A 230 -18.64 -9.62 -4.68
CA THR A 230 -17.31 -9.41 -5.22
C THR A 230 -16.34 -10.48 -4.72
N LYS A 231 -15.35 -10.84 -5.54
CA LYS A 231 -14.23 -11.71 -5.16
C LYS A 231 -12.93 -11.28 -5.83
N THR A 232 -11.80 -11.49 -5.16
CA THR A 232 -10.46 -11.42 -5.75
C THR A 232 -10.07 -12.79 -6.32
N GLU A 233 -9.89 -12.86 -7.63
CA GLU A 233 -9.35 -14.04 -8.31
C GLU A 233 -7.83 -14.02 -8.28
N LEU A 234 -7.24 -15.13 -7.80
CA LEU A 234 -5.82 -15.45 -7.85
C LEU A 234 -5.65 -16.70 -8.71
N ASN A 235 -5.23 -16.52 -9.96
CA ASN A 235 -5.07 -17.60 -10.92
C ASN A 235 -3.59 -17.85 -11.19
N LEU A 236 -3.08 -19.00 -10.76
CA LEU A 236 -1.73 -19.45 -11.04
C LEU A 236 -1.68 -20.02 -12.46
N ILE A 237 -0.82 -19.45 -13.31
CA ILE A 237 -0.62 -19.84 -14.70
C ILE A 237 0.89 -19.98 -14.91
N GLY A 238 1.39 -21.22 -14.96
CA GLY A 238 2.83 -21.46 -14.97
C GLY A 238 3.52 -20.89 -13.72
N ASP A 239 4.49 -19.99 -13.92
CA ASP A 239 5.24 -19.31 -12.85
C ASP A 239 4.73 -17.87 -12.59
N GLU A 240 3.48 -17.59 -12.97
CA GLU A 240 2.86 -16.28 -12.80
C GLU A 240 1.50 -16.37 -12.08
N VAL A 241 1.19 -15.36 -11.30
CA VAL A 241 -0.12 -15.19 -10.65
C VAL A 241 -0.87 -14.05 -11.31
N ARG A 242 -1.92 -14.40 -12.05
CA ARG A 242 -2.87 -13.42 -12.58
C ARG A 242 -3.90 -13.07 -11.50
N ILE A 243 -4.02 -11.78 -11.21
CA ILE A 243 -4.88 -11.22 -10.18
C ILE A 243 -5.99 -10.40 -10.84
N ALA A 244 -7.25 -10.65 -10.47
CA ALA A 244 -8.39 -9.93 -11.04
C ALA A 244 -9.51 -9.68 -10.03
N ALA A 245 -10.14 -8.52 -10.10
CA ALA A 245 -11.38 -8.23 -9.40
C ALA A 245 -12.55 -8.84 -10.17
N ARG A 246 -13.31 -9.73 -9.55
CA ARG A 246 -14.44 -10.45 -10.17
C ARG A 246 -15.75 -10.14 -9.46
N CYS A 247 -16.83 -10.12 -10.24
CA CYS A 247 -18.20 -10.17 -9.73
C CYS A 247 -18.74 -11.58 -9.94
N VAL A 248 -19.40 -12.12 -8.92
CA VAL A 248 -19.95 -13.48 -8.91
C VAL A 248 -21.44 -13.41 -8.67
N ARG A 249 -22.20 -14.21 -9.43
CA ARG A 249 -23.64 -14.40 -9.27
C ARG A 249 -23.95 -15.89 -9.26
N TYR A 250 -24.62 -16.37 -8.21
CA TYR A 250 -24.93 -17.81 -8.02
C TYR A 250 -23.71 -18.74 -8.18
N GLY A 251 -22.53 -18.28 -7.76
CA GLY A 251 -21.27 -19.04 -7.89
C GLY A 251 -20.57 -18.88 -9.23
N GLU A 252 -21.18 -18.26 -10.23
CA GLU A 252 -20.57 -18.05 -11.55
C GLU A 252 -19.87 -16.69 -11.63
N VAL A 253 -18.62 -16.70 -12.11
CA VAL A 253 -17.84 -15.48 -12.40
C VAL A 253 -18.39 -14.83 -13.67
N LEU A 254 -18.67 -13.53 -13.58
CA LEU A 254 -19.15 -12.74 -14.71
C LEU A 254 -17.97 -12.04 -15.40
N GLU A 255 -17.87 -12.18 -16.72
CA GLU A 255 -16.74 -11.66 -17.50
C GLU A 255 -16.90 -10.19 -17.92
N SER A 256 -18.13 -9.76 -18.22
CA SER A 256 -18.43 -8.43 -18.76
C SER A 256 -19.24 -7.61 -17.77
N VAL A 257 -18.55 -7.13 -16.73
CA VAL A 257 -19.18 -6.38 -15.64
C VAL A 257 -18.51 -5.03 -15.43
N LEU A 258 -19.33 -4.01 -15.21
CA LEU A 258 -18.90 -2.70 -14.73
C LEU A 258 -19.50 -2.46 -13.34
N THR A 259 -18.75 -1.80 -12.45
CA THR A 259 -19.32 -1.28 -11.20
C THR A 259 -19.28 0.22 -11.17
N VAL A 260 -20.38 0.82 -10.73
CA VAL A 260 -20.56 2.28 -10.66
C VAL A 260 -21.43 2.59 -9.47
N MET A 261 -20.96 3.45 -8.55
CA MET A 261 -21.75 3.97 -7.43
C MET A 261 -22.42 2.87 -6.56
N GLY A 262 -21.73 1.75 -6.32
CA GLY A 262 -22.26 0.62 -5.55
C GLY A 262 -23.29 -0.24 -6.31
N PHE A 263 -23.34 -0.14 -7.63
CA PHE A 263 -24.15 -0.99 -8.49
C PHE A 263 -23.27 -1.86 -9.39
N VAL A 264 -23.81 -3.02 -9.77
CA VAL A 264 -23.24 -3.92 -10.76
C VAL A 264 -24.02 -3.78 -12.07
N VAL A 265 -23.30 -3.61 -13.17
CA VAL A 265 -23.83 -3.61 -14.53
C VAL A 265 -23.33 -4.87 -15.23
N ASP A 266 -24.23 -5.82 -15.45
CA ASP A 266 -23.99 -6.99 -16.30
C ASP A 266 -24.19 -6.54 -17.76
N LEU A 267 -23.08 -6.29 -18.47
CA LEU A 267 -23.10 -5.75 -19.84
C LEU A 267 -23.66 -6.75 -20.85
N LYS A 268 -23.49 -8.05 -20.58
CA LYS A 268 -23.99 -9.14 -21.45
C LYS A 268 -25.51 -9.29 -21.30
N ALA A 269 -26.00 -9.29 -20.06
CA ALA A 269 -27.44 -9.38 -19.78
C ALA A 269 -28.15 -8.02 -19.87
N ARG A 270 -27.42 -6.92 -19.98
CA ARG A 270 -27.91 -5.53 -19.93
C ARG A 270 -28.73 -5.25 -18.67
N ARG A 271 -28.23 -5.67 -17.51
CA ARG A 271 -28.91 -5.52 -16.22
C ARG A 271 -28.11 -4.64 -15.27
N LEU A 272 -28.82 -3.78 -14.56
CA LEU A 272 -28.31 -2.98 -13.45
C LEU A 272 -28.90 -3.53 -12.15
N SER A 273 -28.04 -3.80 -11.17
CA SER A 273 -28.45 -4.41 -9.90
C SER A 273 -27.63 -3.85 -8.73
N PRO A 274 -28.15 -3.92 -7.49
CA PRO A 274 -27.39 -3.50 -6.32
C PRO A 274 -26.20 -4.42 -6.08
N LEU A 275 -25.06 -3.85 -5.67
CA LEU A 275 -23.92 -4.61 -5.18
C LEU A 275 -24.06 -4.81 -3.67
N GLU A 276 -24.27 -6.05 -3.22
CA GLU A 276 -24.56 -6.31 -1.81
C GLU A 276 -23.32 -6.20 -0.92
N TYR A 277 -22.16 -6.59 -1.47
CA TYR A 277 -20.91 -6.62 -0.72
C TYR A 277 -19.70 -6.40 -1.63
N GLU A 278 -18.93 -5.36 -1.31
CA GLU A 278 -17.68 -5.01 -2.01
C GLU A 278 -16.43 -5.58 -1.35
N GLY A 279 -16.51 -6.10 -0.12
CA GLY A 279 -15.33 -6.48 0.66
C GLY A 279 -14.49 -7.61 0.04
N GLY A 280 -15.04 -8.37 -0.92
CA GLY A 280 -14.27 -9.36 -1.66
C GLY A 280 -13.18 -8.77 -2.56
N TRP A 281 -13.17 -7.45 -2.81
CA TRP A 281 -12.10 -6.77 -3.55
C TRP A 281 -11.00 -6.18 -2.68
N GLN A 282 -11.10 -6.27 -1.35
CA GLN A 282 -10.08 -5.71 -0.45
C GLN A 282 -8.70 -6.32 -0.71
N ALA A 283 -8.64 -7.65 -0.91
CA ALA A 283 -7.40 -8.33 -1.25
C ALA A 283 -6.84 -7.85 -2.60
N TYR A 284 -7.71 -7.60 -3.59
CA TYR A 284 -7.29 -7.07 -4.89
C TYR A 284 -6.69 -5.67 -4.73
N ASP A 285 -7.38 -4.77 -4.03
CA ASP A 285 -6.95 -3.37 -3.89
C ASP A 285 -5.61 -3.27 -3.16
N VAL A 286 -5.37 -4.17 -2.20
CA VAL A 286 -4.09 -4.27 -1.49
C VAL A 286 -2.98 -4.81 -2.41
N LEU A 287 -3.22 -5.93 -3.10
CA LEU A 287 -2.25 -6.53 -4.02
C LEU A 287 -1.91 -5.61 -5.19
N TYR A 288 -2.90 -4.86 -5.71
CA TYR A 288 -2.71 -3.91 -6.80
C TYR A 288 -1.86 -2.70 -6.37
N GLU A 289 -2.08 -2.17 -5.18
CA GLU A 289 -1.24 -1.09 -4.64
C GLU A 289 0.19 -1.58 -4.40
N GLN A 290 0.36 -2.80 -3.91
CA GLN A 290 1.69 -3.37 -3.69
C GLN A 290 2.43 -3.70 -4.98
N SER A 291 1.75 -4.23 -5.99
CA SER A 291 2.38 -4.50 -7.30
C SER A 291 2.84 -3.20 -7.96
N ARG A 292 2.06 -2.11 -7.83
CA ARG A 292 2.49 -0.78 -8.27
C ARG A 292 3.63 -0.19 -7.45
N ARG A 293 3.71 -0.53 -6.17
CA ARG A 293 4.82 -0.13 -5.30
C ARG A 293 6.08 -0.95 -5.54
N ALA A 294 6.00 -2.19 -6.03
CA ALA A 294 7.15 -3.06 -6.30
C ALA A 294 8.15 -2.44 -7.30
N GLU A 295 7.73 -1.46 -8.12
CA GLU A 295 8.64 -0.65 -8.95
C GLU A 295 9.40 0.45 -8.16
N PHE A 296 9.02 0.74 -6.91
CA PHE A 296 9.48 1.88 -6.10
C PHE A 296 9.55 1.65 -4.57
N ILE A 297 9.63 0.41 -4.07
CA ILE A 297 9.65 0.19 -2.60
C ILE A 297 10.96 0.70 -2.02
N ARG A 298 10.88 1.72 -1.16
CA ARG A 298 11.95 2.02 -0.20
C ARG A 298 11.71 1.15 1.03
N PRO A 299 12.74 0.57 1.69
CA PRO A 299 12.60 -0.24 2.91
C PRO A 299 11.75 0.41 4.02
N GLN A 300 11.66 1.75 4.00
CA GLN A 300 10.88 2.56 4.94
C GLN A 300 9.36 2.45 4.75
N ASP A 301 8.88 2.09 3.55
CA ASP A 301 7.45 2.00 3.23
C ASP A 301 6.79 0.72 3.76
N LEU A 302 7.59 -0.31 4.06
CA LEU A 302 7.18 -1.57 4.71
C LEU A 302 7.03 -1.42 6.23
N LEU A 303 7.54 -0.32 6.80
CA LEU A 303 7.52 -0.02 8.24
C LEU A 303 6.18 0.51 8.75
N ASN A 304 5.15 0.66 7.89
CA ASN A 304 3.85 1.21 8.26
C ASN A 304 2.68 0.21 8.26
N GLY A 305 2.95 -1.07 7.96
CA GLY A 305 1.96 -2.12 8.18
C GLY A 305 2.27 -3.37 7.36
N PRO A 306 2.28 -4.56 7.95
CA PRO A 306 2.20 -5.80 7.18
C PRO A 306 0.91 -5.84 6.35
N LEU A 307 0.79 -6.83 5.47
CA LEU A 307 -0.43 -7.20 4.73
C LEU A 307 -1.60 -7.62 5.64
N LEU A 308 -1.97 -6.78 6.59
CA LEU A 308 -3.21 -6.92 7.31
C LEU A 308 -4.30 -6.34 6.42
N VAL A 309 -5.02 -7.26 5.75
CA VAL A 309 -6.40 -6.99 5.32
C VAL A 309 -7.11 -6.35 6.51
N ALA A 310 -7.67 -5.16 6.31
CA ALA A 310 -8.22 -4.34 7.37
C ALA A 310 -9.12 -5.16 8.31
N LYS A 311 -8.93 -5.01 9.62
CA LYS A 311 -9.58 -5.82 10.67
C LYS A 311 -11.11 -5.67 10.75
N GLU A 312 -11.74 -4.80 9.97
CA GLU A 312 -13.18 -4.53 10.08
C GLU A 312 -13.91 -4.57 8.72
N PRO A 313 -14.86 -5.52 8.55
CA PRO A 313 -15.96 -5.33 7.60
C PRO A 313 -16.92 -4.30 8.18
N LEU A 314 -17.17 -3.20 7.48
CA LEU A 314 -18.35 -2.39 7.75
C LEU A 314 -19.59 -3.22 7.35
N PRO A 315 -20.47 -3.59 8.29
CA PRO A 315 -21.72 -4.25 7.93
C PRO A 315 -22.58 -3.28 7.11
N ALA A 316 -23.15 -3.77 6.01
CA ALA A 316 -24.03 -3.00 5.13
C ALA A 316 -25.39 -2.62 5.76
N LYS A 317 -25.63 -2.87 7.06
CA LYS A 317 -26.87 -2.50 7.75
C LYS A 317 -26.64 -2.10 9.21
N ALA A 318 -26.40 -0.81 9.44
CA ALA A 318 -27.12 0.05 10.38
C ALA A 318 -26.51 1.45 10.28
N GLY A 319 -27.38 2.47 10.29
CA GLY A 319 -27.01 3.86 10.01
C GLY A 319 -25.85 4.41 10.86
N THR A 320 -25.26 5.48 10.32
CA THR A 320 -24.31 6.39 10.98
C THR A 320 -22.89 5.85 11.23
N GLY A 321 -22.07 5.92 10.19
CA GLY A 321 -20.62 5.75 10.31
C GLY A 321 -19.90 5.99 8.98
N LYS A 322 -19.52 7.24 8.71
CA LYS A 322 -18.81 7.63 7.47
C LYS A 322 -17.39 7.06 7.46
N VAL A 323 -17.18 5.95 6.77
CA VAL A 323 -15.91 5.71 6.07
C VAL A 323 -16.24 5.64 4.59
N LYS A 324 -16.07 6.78 3.90
CA LYS A 324 -16.12 6.81 2.44
C LYS A 324 -14.87 6.10 1.95
N ASP A 325 -15.00 4.86 1.49
CA ASP A 325 -13.92 4.21 0.77
C ASP A 325 -13.72 4.97 -0.56
N LYS A 326 -12.61 5.71 -0.67
CA LYS A 326 -12.31 6.56 -1.83
C LYS A 326 -12.09 5.75 -3.12
N ARG A 327 -12.17 4.42 -3.05
CA ARG A 327 -11.84 3.46 -4.12
C ARG A 327 -13.06 2.80 -4.79
N GLN A 328 -14.29 3.18 -4.42
CA GLN A 328 -15.51 2.55 -4.96
C GLN A 328 -15.63 2.61 -6.49
N ASP A 329 -15.19 3.70 -7.12
CA ASP A 329 -15.35 3.94 -8.56
C ASP A 329 -14.04 3.83 -9.37
N MET A 330 -12.96 3.26 -8.79
CA MET A 330 -11.71 3.07 -9.53
C MET A 330 -11.78 1.85 -10.47
N PRO A 331 -11.21 1.95 -11.69
CA PRO A 331 -11.07 0.79 -12.56
C PRO A 331 -10.16 -0.25 -11.89
N ARG A 332 -10.58 -1.51 -11.90
CA ARG A 332 -9.84 -2.66 -11.34
C ARG A 332 -9.37 -3.60 -12.47
N PRO A 333 -8.34 -3.21 -13.24
CA PRO A 333 -7.84 -4.04 -14.34
C PRO A 333 -7.20 -5.32 -13.82
N ALA A 334 -7.33 -6.41 -14.55
CA ALA A 334 -6.52 -7.60 -14.24
C ALA A 334 -5.03 -7.27 -14.45
N PHE A 335 -4.17 -7.79 -13.58
CA PHE A 335 -2.73 -7.66 -13.68
C PHE A 335 -2.06 -8.98 -13.33
N THR A 336 -0.79 -9.12 -13.68
CA THR A 336 -0.02 -10.34 -13.44
C THR A 336 1.25 -9.98 -12.68
N ILE A 337 1.62 -10.83 -11.72
CA ILE A 337 2.93 -10.76 -11.05
C ILE A 337 3.60 -12.13 -11.10
N PRO A 338 4.95 -12.20 -11.14
CA PRO A 338 5.66 -13.47 -11.01
C PRO A 338 5.29 -14.18 -9.72
N ALA A 339 5.25 -15.52 -9.72
CA ALA A 339 4.92 -16.32 -8.54
C ALA A 339 5.89 -16.08 -7.38
N HIS A 340 7.20 -15.97 -7.68
CA HIS A 340 8.19 -15.58 -6.67
C HIS A 340 7.87 -14.20 -6.08
N GLY A 341 7.43 -13.24 -6.91
CA GLY A 341 7.03 -11.91 -6.47
C GLY A 341 5.80 -11.94 -5.58
N PHE A 342 4.81 -12.78 -5.90
CA PHE A 342 3.65 -13.01 -5.04
C PHE A 342 4.06 -13.58 -3.67
N LEU A 343 4.98 -14.54 -3.63
CA LEU A 343 5.44 -15.15 -2.37
C LEU A 343 6.15 -14.13 -1.45
N GLN A 344 6.87 -13.16 -2.02
CA GLN A 344 7.50 -12.07 -1.24
C GLN A 344 6.49 -11.12 -0.59
N LEU A 345 5.24 -11.11 -1.05
CA LEU A 345 4.18 -10.35 -0.39
C LEU A 345 3.84 -10.93 0.99
N GLN A 346 4.04 -12.25 1.19
CA GLN A 346 3.75 -12.96 2.44
C GLN A 346 2.30 -12.77 2.92
N CYS A 347 1.34 -13.37 2.21
CA CYS A 347 -0.06 -13.31 2.56
C CYS A 347 -0.38 -14.20 3.79
N ASP A 348 -0.19 -13.62 4.97
CA ASP A 348 -0.49 -14.24 6.26
C ASP A 348 -1.96 -14.04 6.67
N ILE A 349 -2.60 -15.14 7.07
CA ILE A 349 -4.02 -15.23 7.38
C ILE A 349 -4.16 -15.73 8.82
N PRO A 350 -4.60 -14.88 9.76
CA PRO A 350 -4.96 -15.32 11.10
C PRO A 350 -6.04 -16.40 11.04
N LEU A 351 -5.87 -17.49 11.78
CA LEU A 351 -6.83 -18.61 11.78
C LEU A 351 -8.28 -18.18 12.08
N PRO A 352 -8.56 -17.26 13.03
CA PRO A 352 -9.92 -16.77 13.26
C PRO A 352 -10.55 -16.07 12.05
N ASP A 353 -9.72 -15.48 11.18
CA ASP A 353 -10.15 -14.73 10.00
C ASP A 353 -10.17 -15.57 8.71
N LYS A 354 -9.64 -16.81 8.74
CA LYS A 354 -9.48 -17.69 7.58
C LYS A 354 -10.75 -17.82 6.75
N ALA A 355 -11.86 -18.23 7.37
CA ALA A 355 -13.13 -18.43 6.66
C ALA A 355 -13.64 -17.15 5.99
N ARG A 356 -13.49 -16.01 6.68
CA ARG A 356 -13.90 -14.69 6.16
C ARG A 356 -13.04 -14.27 4.98
N MET A 357 -11.71 -14.44 5.06
CA MET A 357 -10.81 -14.07 3.97
C MET A 357 -11.05 -14.92 2.72
N PHE A 358 -11.17 -16.24 2.88
CA PHE A 358 -11.43 -17.13 1.74
C PHE A 358 -12.81 -16.97 1.13
N TRP A 359 -13.78 -16.43 1.87
CA TRP A 359 -15.08 -16.10 1.29
C TRP A 359 -14.96 -15.07 0.15
N GLY A 360 -14.01 -14.12 0.27
CA GLY A 360 -13.72 -13.09 -0.72
C GLY A 360 -12.68 -13.46 -1.78
N ILE A 361 -12.09 -14.67 -1.75
CA ILE A 361 -11.01 -15.07 -2.66
C ILE A 361 -11.44 -16.25 -3.53
N LEU A 362 -11.05 -16.23 -4.81
CA LEU A 362 -11.15 -17.36 -5.74
C LEU A 362 -9.75 -17.82 -6.09
N LEU A 363 -9.41 -19.05 -5.73
CA LEU A 363 -8.14 -19.67 -6.09
C LEU A 363 -8.34 -20.46 -7.39
N LYS A 364 -7.45 -20.24 -8.36
CA LYS A 364 -7.44 -20.96 -9.63
C LYS A 364 -6.04 -21.44 -9.99
N VAL A 365 -5.99 -22.54 -10.73
CA VAL A 365 -4.80 -23.03 -11.43
C VAL A 365 -5.20 -23.28 -12.89
N ASP A 366 -4.48 -22.65 -13.82
CA ASP A 366 -4.76 -22.69 -15.26
C ASP A 366 -6.24 -22.39 -15.59
N GLY A 367 -6.82 -21.43 -14.88
CA GLY A 367 -8.21 -20.98 -15.07
C GLY A 367 -9.27 -21.86 -14.41
N LYS A 368 -8.90 -23.01 -13.83
CA LYS A 368 -9.82 -23.90 -13.11
C LYS A 368 -9.85 -23.55 -11.64
N GLU A 369 -11.05 -23.42 -11.07
CA GLU A 369 -11.22 -23.21 -9.64
C GLU A 369 -10.72 -24.44 -8.87
N VAL A 370 -9.91 -24.17 -7.84
CA VAL A 370 -9.41 -25.18 -6.93
C VAL A 370 -9.97 -24.91 -5.53
N PRO A 371 -10.25 -25.96 -4.74
CA PRO A 371 -10.74 -25.77 -3.39
C PRO A 371 -9.70 -25.00 -2.57
N VAL A 372 -10.18 -24.31 -1.52
CA VAL A 372 -9.27 -23.74 -0.51
C VAL A 372 -8.44 -24.89 0.05
N PRO A 373 -7.10 -24.83 -0.03
CA PRO A 373 -6.27 -25.89 0.51
C PRO A 373 -6.57 -26.02 2.02
N GLU A 374 -7.10 -27.17 2.44
CA GLU A 374 -7.23 -27.42 3.87
C GLU A 374 -5.82 -27.53 4.47
N LEU A 375 -5.70 -27.12 5.74
CA LEU A 375 -4.53 -27.51 6.52
C LEU A 375 -4.57 -29.03 6.54
N LEU A 376 -3.70 -29.69 5.77
CA LEU A 376 -3.60 -31.15 5.76
C LEU A 376 -3.16 -31.56 7.17
N ALA A 377 -4.07 -31.86 8.09
CA ALA A 377 -3.74 -32.15 9.50
C ALA A 377 -2.98 -33.48 9.70
N SER A 378 -2.27 -33.96 8.68
CA SER A 378 -1.47 -35.19 8.70
C SER A 378 0.02 -34.87 8.86
N GLU A 379 0.77 -35.83 9.40
CA GLU A 379 2.23 -35.81 9.58
C GLU A 379 3.04 -35.62 8.26
N GLN A 380 2.37 -35.46 7.11
CA GLN A 380 2.93 -35.21 5.78
C GLN A 380 2.70 -33.78 5.27
N GLN A 381 2.46 -32.79 6.14
CA GLN A 381 2.44 -31.39 5.69
C GLN A 381 3.80 -31.01 5.09
N PRO A 382 3.84 -30.26 3.98
CA PRO A 382 5.07 -29.62 3.55
C PRO A 382 5.39 -28.53 4.59
N GLY A 383 6.30 -28.86 5.50
CA GLY A 383 6.89 -27.91 6.44
C GLY A 383 7.97 -27.10 5.75
N TYR A 384 8.22 -25.91 6.27
CA TYR A 384 9.40 -25.18 5.85
C TYR A 384 10.66 -25.92 6.31
N ASP A 385 11.61 -26.10 5.40
CA ASP A 385 13.00 -26.30 5.75
C ASP A 385 13.62 -24.93 6.02
N TYR A 386 14.31 -24.80 7.15
CA TYR A 386 14.87 -23.54 7.60
C TYR A 386 16.36 -23.57 7.40
N ARG A 387 16.91 -22.54 6.75
CA ARG A 387 18.34 -22.47 6.48
C ARG A 387 18.90 -21.08 6.66
N VAL A 388 20.19 -21.03 6.95
CA VAL A 388 20.98 -19.80 6.93
C VAL A 388 22.00 -19.94 5.81
N THR A 389 22.08 -18.94 4.93
CA THR A 389 23.00 -18.95 3.80
C THR A 389 24.04 -17.85 3.96
N LEU A 390 25.31 -18.23 3.97
CA LEU A 390 26.45 -17.31 4.00
C LEU A 390 26.79 -16.87 2.57
N VAL A 391 26.62 -15.58 2.29
CA VAL A 391 26.91 -14.96 0.99
C VAL A 391 28.05 -13.95 1.16
N LYS A 392 29.01 -13.98 0.23
CA LYS A 392 30.08 -12.97 0.15
C LYS A 392 29.62 -11.84 -0.75
N GLU A 393 29.66 -10.60 -0.27
CA GLU A 393 29.30 -9.42 -1.05
C GLU A 393 30.49 -8.45 -1.07
N GLN A 394 30.85 -7.98 -2.27
CA GLN A 394 31.84 -6.92 -2.43
C GLN A 394 31.11 -5.57 -2.36
N GLN A 395 31.55 -4.69 -1.47
CA GLN A 395 30.98 -3.35 -1.37
C GLN A 395 31.37 -2.55 -2.62
N ALA A 396 30.41 -2.23 -3.49
CA ALA A 396 30.63 -1.35 -4.64
C ALA A 396 30.66 0.12 -4.17
N THR A 397 31.60 0.48 -3.31
CA THR A 397 31.85 1.89 -2.98
C THR A 397 32.83 2.46 -3.99
N GLY A 398 32.39 3.43 -4.81
CA GLY A 398 33.24 4.17 -5.76
C GLY A 398 34.32 5.05 -5.12
N VAL A 399 34.83 4.68 -3.94
CA VAL A 399 35.89 5.37 -3.20
C VAL A 399 37.04 4.37 -2.99
N PRO A 400 38.26 4.59 -3.52
CA PRO A 400 39.28 3.55 -3.67
C PRO A 400 40.05 3.18 -2.39
N LEU A 401 39.50 3.40 -1.20
CA LEU A 401 40.32 3.46 0.02
C LEU A 401 40.00 2.48 1.14
N LEU A 402 39.07 1.54 0.98
CA LEU A 402 38.96 0.29 1.76
C LEU A 402 37.78 -0.52 1.20
N ASP A 403 38.06 -1.54 0.37
CA ASP A 403 37.07 -2.58 0.04
C ASP A 403 36.91 -3.47 1.28
N GLU A 404 36.08 -3.06 2.24
CA GLU A 404 35.71 -3.95 3.34
C GLU A 404 34.76 -5.02 2.78
N GLU A 405 35.28 -6.24 2.59
CA GLU A 405 34.44 -7.40 2.28
C GLU A 405 33.34 -7.53 3.34
N ILE A 406 32.09 -7.75 2.91
CA ILE A 406 30.96 -8.00 3.81
C ILE A 406 30.50 -9.43 3.63
N VAL A 407 30.22 -10.07 4.77
CA VAL A 407 29.55 -11.36 4.81
C VAL A 407 28.09 -11.15 5.19
N VAL A 408 27.19 -11.70 4.38
CA VAL A 408 25.75 -11.69 4.63
C VAL A 408 25.33 -13.08 5.11
N LEU A 409 24.74 -13.15 6.30
CA LEU A 409 24.01 -14.33 6.77
C LEU A 409 22.54 -14.12 6.43
N ARG A 410 22.06 -14.80 5.39
CA ARG A 410 20.67 -14.72 4.93
C ARG A 410 19.82 -15.79 5.59
N ALA A 411 18.76 -15.40 6.27
CA ALA A 411 17.77 -16.30 6.84
C ALA A 411 16.72 -16.67 5.78
N GLU A 412 16.44 -17.96 5.58
CA GLU A 412 15.58 -18.42 4.49
C GLU A 412 14.63 -19.53 4.95
N CYS A 413 13.40 -19.52 4.41
CA CYS A 413 12.36 -20.51 4.64
C CYS A 413 12.03 -21.21 3.30
N TRP A 414 12.27 -22.51 3.20
CA TRP A 414 12.18 -23.29 1.97
C TRP A 414 11.01 -24.27 2.00
N LEU A 415 10.22 -24.30 0.94
CA LEU A 415 9.11 -25.21 0.75
C LEU A 415 9.30 -26.00 -0.55
N GLY A 416 10.07 -27.09 -0.47
CA GLY A 416 10.55 -27.79 -1.67
C GLY A 416 11.51 -26.91 -2.46
N SER A 417 11.18 -26.57 -3.70
CA SER A 417 12.01 -25.72 -4.58
C SER A 417 11.73 -24.22 -4.45
N SER A 418 10.66 -23.84 -3.76
CA SER A 418 10.27 -22.44 -3.56
C SER A 418 10.81 -21.93 -2.24
N HIS A 419 11.24 -20.68 -2.17
CA HIS A 419 11.72 -20.08 -0.93
C HIS A 419 11.10 -18.72 -0.67
N THR A 420 11.02 -18.37 0.61
CA THR A 420 10.60 -17.06 1.10
C THR A 420 11.53 -16.61 2.19
N SER A 421 11.58 -15.30 2.44
CA SER A 421 12.18 -14.77 3.65
C SER A 421 11.32 -15.11 4.89
N PRO A 422 11.88 -15.05 6.11
CA PRO A 422 11.11 -15.10 7.35
C PRO A 422 10.01 -14.03 7.38
N SER A 423 9.06 -14.21 8.29
CA SER A 423 7.85 -13.39 8.40
C SER A 423 8.15 -11.89 8.61
N LEU A 424 7.95 -11.11 7.55
CA LEU A 424 8.10 -9.66 7.48
C LEU A 424 7.39 -8.92 8.64
N PRO A 425 6.14 -9.24 9.03
CA PRO A 425 5.46 -8.55 10.13
C PRO A 425 6.20 -8.63 11.48
N VAL A 426 7.03 -9.67 11.66
CA VAL A 426 7.68 -10.01 12.93
C VAL A 426 9.13 -9.51 12.92
N PHE A 427 9.89 -9.87 11.88
CA PHE A 427 11.35 -9.69 11.88
C PHE A 427 11.83 -8.37 11.30
N THR A 428 10.94 -7.56 10.70
CA THR A 428 11.26 -6.15 10.34
C THR A 428 11.60 -5.29 11.54
N MET A 429 11.36 -5.77 12.76
CA MET A 429 11.76 -5.13 14.00
C MET A 429 13.24 -4.73 14.03
N PHE A 430 14.14 -5.58 13.55
CA PHE A 430 15.58 -5.32 13.59
C PHE A 430 15.98 -4.08 12.75
N PRO A 431 15.71 -4.01 11.44
CA PRO A 431 15.98 -2.82 10.66
C PRO A 431 15.15 -1.61 11.14
N TYR A 432 13.91 -1.83 11.60
CA TYR A 432 13.07 -0.75 12.13
C TYR A 432 13.69 -0.05 13.34
N LEU A 433 14.14 -0.82 14.33
CA LEU A 433 14.71 -0.28 15.57
C LEU A 433 16.02 0.48 15.28
N ASN A 434 16.81 0.00 14.34
CA ASN A 434 18.10 0.61 13.98
C ASN A 434 17.94 1.86 13.10
N GLN A 435 17.11 1.78 12.06
CA GLN A 435 17.16 2.75 10.95
C GLN A 435 15.95 3.68 10.90
N SER A 436 14.83 3.34 11.53
CA SER A 436 13.62 4.16 11.41
C SER A 436 13.80 5.56 12.03
N PRO A 437 13.42 6.64 11.34
CA PRO A 437 13.41 7.99 11.90
C PRO A 437 12.34 8.17 12.99
N SER A 438 11.34 7.27 13.06
CA SER A 438 10.29 7.31 14.08
C SER A 438 10.74 6.82 15.45
N VAL A 439 11.88 6.13 15.52
CA VAL A 439 12.45 5.60 16.77
C VAL A 439 13.41 6.64 17.35
N SER A 440 13.26 6.97 18.62
CA SER A 440 14.05 8.01 19.27
C SER A 440 15.52 7.60 19.41
N ASN A 441 16.44 8.57 19.36
CA ASN A 441 17.87 8.30 19.59
C ASN A 441 18.14 7.69 20.97
N GLY A 442 17.29 8.01 21.96
CA GLY A 442 17.36 7.39 23.29
C GLY A 442 17.03 5.90 23.24
N MET A 443 16.08 5.47 22.40
CA MET A 443 15.75 4.06 22.22
C MET A 443 16.83 3.28 21.45
N LYS A 444 17.56 3.94 20.55
CA LYS A 444 18.62 3.35 19.72
C LYS A 444 19.93 3.06 20.46
N THR A 445 19.99 3.22 21.79
CA THR A 445 21.20 2.89 22.53
C THR A 445 21.41 1.39 22.60
N ARG A 446 22.68 0.97 22.55
CA ARG A 446 23.10 -0.44 22.59
C ARG A 446 22.41 -1.28 23.66
N LYS A 447 22.38 -0.78 24.90
CA LYS A 447 21.75 -1.47 26.03
C LYS A 447 20.25 -1.66 25.85
N ARG A 448 19.53 -0.64 25.38
CA ARG A 448 18.07 -0.70 25.20
C ARG A 448 17.69 -1.58 24.03
N ARG A 449 18.42 -1.49 22.91
CA ARG A 449 18.25 -2.39 21.76
C ARG A 449 18.42 -3.85 22.18
N ALA A 450 19.49 -4.17 22.91
CA ALA A 450 19.72 -5.53 23.42
C ALA A 450 18.55 -6.03 24.29
N LEU A 451 18.06 -5.22 25.25
CA LEU A 451 16.90 -5.59 26.08
C LEU A 451 15.63 -5.87 25.24
N ILE A 452 15.38 -5.06 24.21
CA ILE A 452 14.25 -5.25 23.30
C ILE A 452 14.43 -6.53 22.47
N TYR A 453 15.62 -6.77 21.92
CA TYR A 453 15.94 -7.98 21.14
C TYR A 453 15.79 -9.24 21.99
N ASP A 454 16.40 -9.27 23.18
CA ASP A 454 16.31 -10.39 24.13
C ASP A 454 14.85 -10.72 24.46
N THR A 455 14.07 -9.67 24.74
CA THR A 455 12.66 -9.81 25.11
C THR A 455 11.82 -10.35 23.95
N LEU A 456 12.00 -9.81 22.74
CA LEU A 456 11.21 -10.24 21.58
C LEU A 456 11.59 -11.64 21.09
N LEU A 457 12.88 -11.96 21.00
CA LEU A 457 13.35 -13.32 20.67
C LEU A 457 12.80 -14.36 21.65
N ARG A 458 12.64 -13.99 22.93
CA ARG A 458 12.00 -14.84 23.93
C ARG A 458 10.49 -14.92 23.75
N ILE A 459 9.81 -13.79 23.52
CA ILE A 459 8.34 -13.73 23.29
C ILE A 459 7.94 -14.61 22.11
N TRP A 460 8.71 -14.61 21.03
CA TRP A 460 8.38 -15.38 19.82
C TRP A 460 8.46 -16.90 20.00
N GLN A 461 9.09 -17.36 21.09
CA GLN A 461 9.11 -18.78 21.48
C GLN A 461 7.98 -19.14 22.47
N MET A 462 7.25 -18.15 23.00
CA MET A 462 6.18 -18.38 23.97
C MET A 462 4.86 -18.73 23.27
N LYS A 463 4.09 -19.64 23.89
CA LYS A 463 2.79 -20.06 23.36
C LYS A 463 1.59 -19.36 24.00
N LYS A 464 1.77 -18.77 25.19
CA LYS A 464 0.65 -18.22 25.98
C LYS A 464 0.66 -16.68 26.00
N PRO A 465 -0.45 -16.02 25.64
CA PRO A 465 -0.58 -14.57 25.71
C PRO A 465 -0.26 -13.97 27.10
N THR A 466 -0.55 -14.70 28.18
CA THR A 466 -0.26 -14.26 29.55
C THR A 466 1.25 -14.21 29.84
N GLU A 467 2.01 -15.15 29.29
CA GLU A 467 3.48 -15.19 29.43
C GLU A 467 4.12 -14.03 28.65
N ILE A 468 3.60 -13.76 27.44
CA ILE A 468 4.03 -12.63 26.61
C ILE A 468 3.83 -11.30 27.36
N ARG A 469 2.62 -11.06 27.90
CA ARG A 469 2.34 -9.84 28.68
C ARG A 469 3.26 -9.71 29.90
N LYS A 470 3.58 -10.83 30.56
CA LYS A 470 4.50 -10.84 31.70
C LYS A 470 5.93 -10.47 31.26
N ALA A 471 6.40 -11.02 30.14
CA ALA A 471 7.72 -10.71 29.58
C ALA A 471 7.86 -9.23 29.21
N ILE A 472 6.84 -8.65 28.56
CA ILE A 472 6.80 -7.21 28.25
C ILE A 472 6.87 -6.39 29.56
N LYS A 473 6.05 -6.73 30.56
CA LYS A 473 6.05 -6.01 31.84
C LYS A 473 7.40 -6.08 32.55
N THR A 474 8.08 -7.23 32.52
CA THR A 474 9.42 -7.43 33.09
C THR A 474 10.45 -6.57 32.36
N CYS A 475 10.50 -6.60 31.03
CA CYS A 475 11.41 -5.77 30.25
C CYS A 475 11.24 -4.28 30.55
N LEU A 476 9.99 -3.80 30.63
CA LEU A 476 9.73 -2.40 30.91
C LEU A 476 10.09 -1.99 32.35
N ALA A 477 10.22 -2.93 33.29
CA ALA A 477 10.59 -2.64 34.67
C ALA A 477 12.11 -2.40 34.86
N GLU A 478 12.92 -2.66 33.82
CA GLU A 478 14.35 -2.40 33.85
C GLU A 478 14.66 -0.90 33.95
N ASP A 479 15.76 -0.56 34.65
CA ASP A 479 16.15 0.82 34.92
C ASP A 479 16.38 1.65 33.65
N GLU A 480 16.71 1.00 32.55
CA GLU A 480 16.90 1.61 31.23
C GLU A 480 15.62 2.26 30.67
N PHE A 481 14.44 1.91 31.21
CA PHE A 481 13.13 2.44 30.82
C PHE A 481 12.45 3.27 31.93
N ASN A 482 13.19 3.78 32.91
CA ASN A 482 12.63 4.62 33.98
C ASN A 482 11.98 5.92 33.47
N ALA A 483 12.48 6.49 32.37
CA ALA A 483 11.89 7.70 31.78
C ALA A 483 10.55 7.39 31.09
N PHE A 484 9.48 8.07 31.51
CA PHE A 484 8.11 7.84 31.04
C PHE A 484 7.97 7.76 29.52
N LYS A 485 8.60 8.68 28.77
CA LYS A 485 8.54 8.69 27.30
C LYS A 485 9.22 7.47 26.67
N LEU A 486 10.37 7.06 27.19
CA LEU A 486 11.09 5.88 26.71
C LEU A 486 10.32 4.60 27.04
N ARG A 487 9.72 4.53 28.23
CA ARG A 487 8.87 3.41 28.62
C ARG A 487 7.67 3.25 27.68
N ALA A 488 6.98 4.34 27.37
CA ALA A 488 5.83 4.32 26.47
C ALA A 488 6.21 3.93 25.04
N GLU A 489 7.38 4.40 24.56
CA GLU A 489 7.92 4.01 23.26
C GLU A 489 8.28 2.51 23.24
N ALA A 490 8.98 2.00 24.26
CA ALA A 490 9.32 0.57 24.38
C ALA A 490 8.07 -0.32 24.46
N ASP A 491 7.06 0.10 25.23
CA ASP A 491 5.78 -0.62 25.35
C ASP A 491 5.07 -0.74 24.01
N SER A 492 5.00 0.36 23.26
CA SER A 492 4.45 0.39 21.90
C SER A 492 5.21 -0.53 20.94
N LEU A 493 6.55 -0.49 20.97
CA LEU A 493 7.41 -1.35 20.14
C LEU A 493 7.19 -2.83 20.45
N LEU A 494 7.26 -3.21 21.72
CA LEU A 494 7.10 -4.59 22.16
C LEU A 494 5.72 -5.13 21.80
N HIS A 495 4.66 -4.36 22.03
CA HIS A 495 3.31 -4.77 21.67
C HIS A 495 3.12 -4.91 20.15
N ARG A 496 3.65 -3.97 19.37
CA ARG A 496 3.58 -4.00 17.90
C ARG A 496 4.18 -5.28 17.32
N PHE A 497 5.36 -5.68 17.78
CA PHE A 497 6.06 -6.87 17.23
C PHE A 497 5.72 -8.18 17.95
N ALA A 498 5.02 -8.12 19.08
CA ALA A 498 4.44 -9.30 19.73
C ALA A 498 3.04 -9.64 19.20
N GLU A 499 2.30 -8.67 18.65
CA GLU A 499 0.91 -8.85 18.21
C GLU A 499 0.72 -10.00 17.21
N PRO A 500 1.54 -10.16 16.16
CA PRO A 500 1.36 -11.26 15.22
C PRO A 500 1.35 -12.61 15.94
N VAL A 501 2.18 -12.75 16.98
CA VAL A 501 2.42 -14.04 17.67
C VAL A 501 1.28 -14.46 18.59
N LEU A 502 0.34 -13.55 18.88
CA LEU A 502 -0.79 -13.81 19.77
C LEU A 502 -1.88 -14.67 19.14
N VAL A 503 -1.96 -14.71 17.81
CA VAL A 503 -3.05 -15.38 17.09
C VAL A 503 -2.47 -16.28 16.01
N PRO A 504 -2.55 -17.62 16.13
CA PRO A 504 -2.04 -18.54 15.12
C PRO A 504 -2.49 -18.15 13.71
N SER A 505 -1.60 -18.31 12.73
CA SER A 505 -1.85 -17.91 11.35
C SER A 505 -1.26 -18.92 10.36
N VAL A 506 -1.76 -18.85 9.13
CA VAL A 506 -1.27 -19.62 7.99
C VAL A 506 -0.89 -18.68 6.87
N ARG A 507 0.12 -19.05 6.09
CA ARG A 507 0.52 -18.34 4.89
C ARG A 507 -0.03 -19.03 3.65
N LEU A 508 -0.59 -18.24 2.73
CA LEU A 508 -0.91 -18.71 1.38
C LEU A 508 0.36 -18.75 0.53
N VAL A 509 0.71 -19.94 0.05
CA VAL A 509 1.93 -20.20 -0.72
C VAL A 509 1.64 -21.00 -1.98
N ILE A 510 2.65 -21.11 -2.84
CA ILE A 510 2.63 -21.92 -4.06
C ILE A 510 3.66 -23.03 -3.87
N HIS A 511 3.24 -24.28 -4.01
CA HIS A 511 4.11 -25.46 -3.92
C HIS A 511 3.73 -26.45 -5.04
N GLN A 512 4.72 -26.88 -5.82
CA GLN A 512 4.52 -27.82 -6.94
C GLN A 512 3.41 -27.38 -7.93
N GLY A 513 3.31 -26.07 -8.21
CA GLY A 513 2.29 -25.53 -9.11
C GLY A 513 0.87 -25.52 -8.54
N GLN A 514 0.72 -25.65 -7.21
CA GLN A 514 -0.57 -25.60 -6.54
C GLN A 514 -0.58 -24.60 -5.39
N TRP A 515 -1.76 -24.07 -5.08
CA TRP A 515 -1.98 -23.27 -3.87
C TRP A 515 -1.92 -24.16 -2.64
N CYS A 516 -1.24 -23.71 -1.59
CA CYS A 516 -1.17 -24.41 -0.30
C CYS A 516 -1.27 -23.42 0.86
N LEU A 517 -1.68 -23.93 2.03
CA LEU A 517 -1.61 -23.20 3.30
C LEU A 517 -0.59 -23.86 4.20
N VAL A 518 0.39 -23.08 4.64
CA VAL A 518 1.43 -23.54 5.58
C VAL A 518 1.30 -22.78 6.88
N SER A 519 1.43 -23.48 8.01
CA SER A 519 1.38 -22.85 9.33
C SER A 519 2.60 -21.95 9.53
N ASN A 520 2.38 -20.73 10.05
CA ASN A 520 3.48 -19.85 10.40
C ASN A 520 4.11 -20.32 11.72
N ASP A 521 5.32 -20.88 11.66
CA ASP A 521 6.09 -21.27 12.85
C ASP A 521 7.10 -20.19 13.22
N TRP A 522 6.59 -19.14 13.84
CA TRP A 522 7.42 -18.01 14.28
C TRP A 522 8.45 -18.38 15.32
N ALA A 523 8.18 -19.42 16.11
CA ALA A 523 9.13 -19.88 17.12
C ALA A 523 10.37 -20.45 16.42
N LYS A 524 10.18 -21.26 15.37
CA LYS A 524 11.26 -21.80 14.57
C LYS A 524 11.95 -20.73 13.72
N GLU A 525 11.21 -19.82 13.09
CA GLU A 525 11.78 -18.67 12.38
C GLU A 525 12.63 -17.77 13.30
N ALA A 526 12.22 -17.56 14.56
CA ALA A 526 12.98 -16.78 15.51
C ALA A 526 14.34 -17.39 15.84
N VAL A 527 14.52 -18.71 15.70
CA VAL A 527 15.80 -19.38 15.92
C VAL A 527 16.84 -18.96 14.87
N LEU A 528 16.41 -18.65 13.63
CA LEU A 528 17.29 -18.12 12.57
C LEU A 528 18.00 -16.82 12.97
N TYR A 529 17.41 -16.08 13.91
CA TYR A 529 17.96 -14.83 14.45
C TYR A 529 18.57 -15.00 15.83
N ALA A 530 17.97 -15.84 16.69
CA ALA A 530 18.44 -16.07 18.04
C ALA A 530 19.84 -16.69 18.07
N VAL A 531 20.12 -17.65 17.18
CA VAL A 531 21.44 -18.30 17.14
C VAL A 531 22.54 -17.30 16.72
N PRO A 532 22.45 -16.58 15.59
CA PRO A 532 23.42 -15.53 15.26
C PRO A 532 23.55 -14.47 16.35
N TYR A 533 22.44 -14.04 16.96
CA TYR A 533 22.48 -13.04 18.01
C TYR A 533 23.19 -13.53 19.29
N GLN A 534 23.05 -14.79 19.68
CA GLN A 534 23.79 -15.34 20.83
C GLN A 534 25.30 -15.40 20.59
N ILE A 535 25.72 -15.60 19.34
CA ILE A 535 27.12 -15.75 18.95
C ILE A 535 27.78 -14.39 18.72
N PHE A 536 27.12 -13.53 17.93
CA PHE A 536 27.68 -12.25 17.50
C PHE A 536 27.21 -11.10 18.39
N GLY A 537 26.09 -11.23 19.11
CA GLY A 537 25.46 -10.15 19.83
C GLY A 537 24.75 -9.16 18.90
N GLU A 538 24.58 -7.93 19.38
CA GLU A 538 23.84 -6.86 18.70
C GLU A 538 24.37 -6.51 17.30
N GLN A 539 25.68 -6.64 17.06
CA GLN A 539 26.30 -6.37 15.76
C GLN A 539 25.72 -7.24 14.63
N ALA A 540 25.11 -8.39 14.95
CA ALA A 540 24.36 -9.20 13.97
C ALA A 540 23.28 -8.39 13.25
N PHE A 541 22.70 -7.41 13.92
CA PHE A 541 21.51 -6.69 13.46
C PHE A 541 21.77 -5.24 13.05
N GLU A 542 22.93 -4.68 13.40
CA GLU A 542 23.23 -3.25 13.27
C GLU A 542 23.17 -2.76 11.81
N HIS A 543 23.65 -3.58 10.88
CA HIS A 543 23.73 -3.25 9.45
C HIS A 543 22.67 -3.96 8.59
N MET A 544 21.60 -4.49 9.21
CA MET A 544 20.50 -5.12 8.48
C MET A 544 19.70 -4.08 7.69
N HIS A 545 19.72 -4.13 6.37
CA HIS A 545 18.83 -3.31 5.51
C HIS A 545 17.53 -4.04 5.15
N GLN A 546 17.62 -5.35 4.97
CA GLN A 546 16.49 -6.26 4.84
C GLN A 546 16.35 -7.05 6.14
N HIS A 547 15.14 -7.49 6.47
CA HIS A 547 14.88 -8.21 7.73
C HIS A 547 15.46 -9.62 7.75
N ASP A 548 15.85 -10.16 6.60
CA ASP A 548 16.39 -11.50 6.42
C ASP A 548 17.90 -11.52 6.16
N GLU A 549 18.57 -10.36 6.02
CA GLU A 549 20.00 -10.25 5.71
C GLU A 549 20.79 -9.62 6.85
N MET A 550 21.48 -10.44 7.66
CA MET A 550 22.42 -9.99 8.69
C MET A 550 23.80 -9.72 8.07
N ARG A 551 24.26 -8.47 8.11
CA ARG A 551 25.50 -8.03 7.46
C ARG A 551 26.62 -7.83 8.49
N LEU A 552 27.71 -8.58 8.35
CA LEU A 552 28.79 -8.67 9.33
C LEU A 552 30.17 -8.63 8.63
N SER A 553 31.20 -8.21 9.37
CA SER A 553 32.59 -8.29 8.90
C SER A 553 33.06 -9.75 8.84
N PRO A 554 33.82 -10.15 7.80
CA PRO A 554 34.46 -11.45 7.72
C PRO A 554 35.33 -11.77 8.95
N THR A 555 35.98 -10.75 9.51
CA THR A 555 36.82 -10.87 10.72
C THR A 555 36.04 -11.27 11.97
N VAL A 556 34.72 -11.06 11.98
CA VAL A 556 33.80 -11.45 13.06
C VAL A 556 33.18 -12.82 12.76
N VAL A 557 32.77 -13.06 11.51
CA VAL A 557 32.02 -14.27 11.15
C VAL A 557 32.93 -15.49 11.11
N TYR A 558 34.05 -15.44 10.40
CA TYR A 558 34.88 -16.62 10.15
C TYR A 558 35.44 -17.26 11.43
N PRO A 559 35.94 -16.52 12.43
CA PRO A 559 36.45 -17.14 13.66
C PRO A 559 35.40 -17.92 14.45
N LEU A 560 34.12 -17.56 14.31
CA LEU A 560 32.99 -18.15 15.05
C LEU A 560 32.09 -19.03 14.16
N LEU A 561 32.48 -19.25 12.90
CA LEU A 561 31.70 -20.02 11.94
C LEU A 561 31.47 -21.48 12.38
N PRO A 562 32.44 -22.21 12.98
CA PRO A 562 32.20 -23.56 13.49
C PRO A 562 31.18 -23.61 14.64
N GLU A 563 31.20 -22.62 15.54
CA GLU A 563 30.20 -22.51 16.61
C GLU A 563 28.82 -22.20 16.02
N LEU A 564 28.75 -21.30 15.03
CA LEU A 564 27.51 -21.00 14.31
C LEU A 564 26.94 -22.26 13.65
N PHE A 565 27.78 -23.01 12.95
CA PHE A 565 27.39 -24.27 12.31
C PHE A 565 26.83 -25.27 13.34
N ALA A 566 27.55 -25.51 14.44
CA ALA A 566 27.13 -26.45 15.48
C ALA A 566 25.77 -26.08 16.09
N ARG A 567 25.58 -24.79 16.44
CA ARG A 567 24.32 -24.30 17.04
C ARG A 567 23.14 -24.36 16.08
N LEU A 568 23.36 -24.07 14.80
CA LEU A 568 22.32 -24.21 13.77
C LEU A 568 21.95 -25.68 13.57
N GLN A 569 22.93 -26.58 13.54
CA GLN A 569 22.69 -28.01 13.41
C GLN A 569 21.92 -28.59 14.61
N GLU A 570 22.26 -28.21 15.84
CA GLU A 570 21.50 -28.56 17.05
C GLU A 570 20.05 -28.08 17.00
N ALA A 571 19.84 -26.89 16.41
CA ALA A 571 18.53 -26.33 16.17
C ALA A 571 17.78 -26.96 14.99
N GLY A 572 18.40 -27.87 14.23
CA GLY A 572 17.83 -28.44 13.00
C GLY A 572 17.62 -27.37 11.92
N ILE A 573 18.64 -26.53 11.70
CA ILE A 573 18.73 -25.50 10.66
C ILE A 573 20.00 -25.77 9.85
N THR A 574 19.88 -25.86 8.53
CA THR A 574 21.04 -26.15 7.67
C THR A 574 21.81 -24.86 7.36
N LEU A 575 23.14 -24.88 7.51
CA LEU A 575 23.99 -23.78 7.06
C LEU A 575 24.43 -24.04 5.62
N TYR A 576 24.29 -23.03 4.76
CA TYR A 576 24.77 -23.01 3.39
C TYR A 576 25.87 -21.98 3.24
N PHE A 577 26.78 -22.22 2.31
CA PHE A 577 27.71 -21.22 1.80
C PHE A 577 27.44 -21.08 0.30
N GLN A 578 27.02 -19.88 -0.11
CA GLN A 578 26.44 -19.67 -1.44
C GLN A 578 25.32 -20.70 -1.67
N ASP A 579 25.45 -21.60 -2.64
CA ASP A 579 24.42 -22.60 -2.97
C ASP A 579 24.76 -24.02 -2.48
N ALA A 580 25.84 -24.19 -1.72
CA ALA A 580 26.29 -25.50 -1.23
C ALA A 580 26.04 -25.66 0.28
N PRO A 581 25.49 -26.81 0.73
CA PRO A 581 25.36 -27.08 2.15
C PRO A 581 26.75 -27.22 2.78
N VAL A 582 26.90 -26.65 3.97
CA VAL A 582 28.10 -26.82 4.79
C VAL A 582 28.00 -28.17 5.50
N VAL A 583 29.04 -28.99 5.40
CA VAL A 583 29.15 -30.28 6.09
C VAL A 583 30.40 -30.35 6.94
N THR A 584 30.38 -31.16 7.99
CA THR A 584 31.60 -31.46 8.75
C THR A 584 32.55 -32.32 7.91
N SER A 585 33.85 -32.15 8.15
CA SER A 585 34.90 -32.96 7.52
C SER A 585 35.69 -33.69 8.60
N HIS A 586 36.19 -34.88 8.27
CA HIS A 586 37.11 -35.62 9.12
C HIS A 586 38.55 -35.18 8.83
N TRP A 587 39.29 -34.86 9.88
CA TRP A 587 40.67 -34.41 9.76
C TRP A 587 41.62 -35.32 10.50
N GLU A 588 42.66 -35.75 9.79
CA GLU A 588 43.74 -36.54 10.34
C GLU A 588 45.02 -35.69 10.26
N CYS A 589 45.66 -35.47 11.39
CA CYS A 589 46.99 -34.88 11.44
C CYS A 589 47.98 -35.93 11.92
N SER A 590 48.99 -36.21 11.11
CA SER A 590 50.07 -37.11 11.47
C SER A 590 51.43 -36.40 11.37
N VAL A 591 52.36 -36.78 12.24
CA VAL A 591 53.73 -36.24 12.24
C VAL A 591 54.68 -37.42 12.27
N ASP A 592 55.47 -37.59 11.21
CA ASP A 592 56.48 -38.65 11.17
C ASP A 592 57.81 -38.16 11.75
N ALA A 593 58.01 -38.42 13.04
CA ALA A 593 59.23 -38.09 13.77
C ALA A 593 60.46 -38.95 13.37
N ARG A 594 60.32 -39.88 12.40
CA ARG A 594 61.39 -40.80 11.97
C ARG A 594 61.98 -40.45 10.61
N ARG A 595 61.51 -39.37 9.95
CA ARG A 595 62.04 -38.98 8.63
C ARG A 595 63.55 -38.70 8.70
N PRO A 596 64.35 -39.19 7.74
CA PRO A 596 65.77 -38.89 7.68
C PRO A 596 65.95 -37.38 7.51
N ALA A 597 66.82 -36.80 8.34
CA ALA A 597 67.11 -35.38 8.36
C ALA A 597 67.39 -34.81 6.96
N SER A 598 66.57 -33.84 6.53
CA SER A 598 67.06 -32.76 5.68
C SER A 598 67.96 -31.83 6.52
N ILE A 599 68.59 -30.83 5.89
CA ILE A 599 69.59 -29.94 6.50
C ILE A 599 69.05 -29.22 7.76
N ASP A 600 67.73 -29.20 7.99
CA ASP A 600 67.07 -28.63 9.15
C ASP A 600 66.55 -29.70 10.13
N TRP A 601 67.32 -29.96 11.19
CA TRP A 601 67.06 -31.00 12.20
C TRP A 601 65.87 -30.74 13.14
N PHE A 602 65.24 -29.57 13.07
CA PHE A 602 64.17 -29.16 14.00
C PHE A 602 62.82 -28.90 13.33
N GLU A 603 62.72 -29.03 12.01
CA GLU A 603 61.47 -28.78 11.30
C GLU A 603 60.55 -30.01 11.32
N LEU A 604 59.43 -29.88 12.04
CA LEU A 604 58.34 -30.84 11.96
C LEU A 604 57.58 -30.64 10.65
N HIS A 605 57.38 -31.71 9.89
CA HIS A 605 56.53 -31.72 8.70
C HIS A 605 55.21 -32.45 8.99
N PRO A 606 54.22 -31.78 9.59
CA PRO A 606 52.91 -32.38 9.78
C PRO A 606 52.27 -32.68 8.42
N GLU A 607 51.75 -33.89 8.26
CA GLU A 607 50.89 -34.28 7.15
C GLU A 607 49.44 -34.15 7.61
N ILE A 608 48.73 -33.23 6.97
CA ILE A 608 47.34 -32.89 7.30
C ILE A 608 46.47 -33.45 6.17
N MET A 609 45.51 -34.29 6.53
CA MET A 609 44.56 -34.89 5.61
C MET A 609 43.14 -34.45 6.00
N CYS A 610 42.33 -34.11 4.99
CA CYS A 610 40.91 -33.78 5.11
C CYS A 610 40.12 -34.80 4.27
N ASP A 611 39.33 -35.64 4.94
CA ASP A 611 38.59 -36.77 4.37
C ASP A 611 39.44 -37.64 3.41
N GLY A 612 40.68 -37.93 3.80
CA GLY A 612 41.62 -38.73 3.00
C GLY A 612 42.41 -37.95 1.95
N VAL A 613 42.14 -36.65 1.75
CA VAL A 613 42.87 -35.78 0.80
C VAL A 613 43.90 -34.94 1.53
N ARG A 614 45.15 -34.97 1.08
CA ARG A 614 46.24 -34.18 1.66
C ARG A 614 46.04 -32.68 1.42
N VAL A 615 46.18 -31.87 2.46
CA VAL A 615 46.09 -30.41 2.42
C VAL A 615 47.49 -29.82 2.33
N GLU A 616 47.75 -29.00 1.31
CA GLU A 616 49.04 -28.34 1.15
C GLU A 616 49.20 -27.18 2.15
N PRO A 617 50.43 -26.90 2.64
CA PRO A 617 50.66 -25.85 3.64
C PRO A 617 50.17 -24.45 3.22
N LYS A 618 50.24 -24.13 1.92
CA LYS A 618 49.75 -22.85 1.37
C LYS A 618 48.23 -22.71 1.45
N ASP A 619 47.52 -23.84 1.40
CA ASP A 619 46.07 -23.85 1.51
C ASP A 619 45.63 -23.82 2.99
N LEU A 620 46.45 -24.33 3.91
CA LEU A 620 46.16 -24.31 5.35
C LEU A 620 45.96 -22.89 5.91
N GLU A 621 46.83 -21.93 5.55
CA GLU A 621 46.67 -20.54 5.99
C GLU A 621 45.37 -19.92 5.46
N LYS A 622 45.05 -20.18 4.19
CA LYS A 622 43.81 -19.70 3.56
C LYS A 622 42.57 -20.29 4.22
N ILE A 623 42.61 -21.57 4.56
CA ILE A 623 41.54 -22.28 5.27
C ILE A 623 41.34 -21.68 6.67
N LEU A 624 42.43 -21.42 7.41
CA LEU A 624 42.36 -20.80 8.73
C LEU A 624 41.81 -19.35 8.66
N GLN A 625 42.18 -18.59 7.63
CA GLN A 625 41.65 -17.23 7.39
C GLN A 625 40.15 -17.22 7.05
N GLN A 626 39.65 -18.29 6.43
CA GLN A 626 38.23 -18.45 6.07
C GLN A 626 37.43 -19.23 7.11
N GLY A 627 37.87 -19.26 8.37
CA GLY A 627 37.09 -19.86 9.45
C GLY A 627 37.05 -21.38 9.42
N GLY A 628 37.98 -22.00 8.69
CA GLY A 628 38.06 -23.44 8.52
C GLY A 628 37.20 -23.99 7.38
N LEU A 629 36.79 -23.14 6.42
CA LEU A 629 36.08 -23.58 5.22
C LEU A 629 37.04 -24.19 4.20
N VAL A 630 36.71 -25.39 3.72
CA VAL A 630 37.45 -26.11 2.69
C VAL A 630 36.52 -26.49 1.56
N GLN A 631 36.90 -26.15 0.34
CA GLN A 631 36.18 -26.58 -0.86
C GLN A 631 36.73 -27.95 -1.29
N ALA A 632 35.87 -28.96 -1.34
CA ALA A 632 36.26 -30.31 -1.73
C ALA A 632 35.12 -31.00 -2.50
N ASP A 633 35.46 -31.80 -3.51
CA ASP A 633 34.58 -32.38 -4.53
C ASP A 633 33.10 -32.53 -4.13
N GLY A 634 32.28 -31.60 -4.62
CA GLY A 634 30.82 -31.62 -4.50
C GLY A 634 30.20 -30.86 -3.31
N GLY A 635 30.98 -30.24 -2.43
CA GLY A 635 30.43 -29.50 -1.29
C GLY A 635 31.42 -28.59 -0.56
N LEU A 636 30.91 -27.81 0.39
CA LEU A 636 31.73 -26.95 1.22
C LEU A 636 31.84 -27.56 2.63
N ARG A 637 33.07 -27.76 3.09
CA ARG A 637 33.35 -28.46 4.35
C ARG A 637 33.81 -27.47 5.40
N ILE A 638 33.39 -27.66 6.64
CA ILE A 638 33.85 -26.89 7.79
C ILE A 638 34.63 -27.77 8.75
N ILE A 639 35.70 -27.21 9.29
CA ILE A 639 36.48 -27.80 10.36
C ILE A 639 35.71 -27.63 11.68
N ASP A 640 35.55 -28.72 12.44
CA ASP A 640 34.92 -28.66 13.76
C ASP A 640 35.78 -27.82 14.76
N PRO A 641 35.18 -27.29 15.83
CA PRO A 641 35.89 -26.40 16.75
C PRO A 641 37.16 -27.01 17.36
N GLN A 642 37.18 -28.32 17.63
CA GLN A 642 38.31 -29.00 18.26
C GLN A 642 39.47 -29.15 17.27
N THR A 643 39.18 -29.59 16.05
CA THR A 643 40.16 -29.68 14.97
C THR A 643 40.72 -28.30 14.61
N GLN A 644 39.89 -27.25 14.60
CA GLN A 644 40.34 -25.89 14.32
C GLN A 644 41.35 -25.41 15.37
N ALA A 645 41.09 -25.69 16.66
CA ALA A 645 42.03 -25.38 17.73
C ALA A 645 43.36 -26.14 17.57
N MET A 646 43.30 -27.42 17.21
CA MET A 646 44.48 -28.25 16.94
C MET A 646 45.31 -27.71 15.76
N LEU A 647 44.67 -27.38 14.64
CA LEU A 647 45.35 -26.85 13.45
C LEU A 647 45.98 -25.48 13.71
N ARG A 648 45.34 -24.61 14.51
CA ARG A 648 45.95 -23.34 14.95
C ARG A 648 47.20 -23.56 15.80
N ALA A 649 47.16 -24.53 16.71
CA ALA A 649 48.33 -24.89 17.51
C ALA A 649 49.47 -25.41 16.62
N LEU A 650 49.17 -26.27 15.64
CA LEU A 650 50.16 -26.78 14.70
C LEU A 650 50.75 -25.70 13.79
N ALA A 651 49.91 -24.82 13.24
CA ALA A 651 50.36 -23.71 12.40
C ALA A 651 51.30 -22.74 13.15
N SER A 652 51.08 -22.56 14.46
CA SER A 652 51.97 -21.75 15.31
C SER A 652 53.34 -22.40 15.56
N LEU A 653 53.46 -23.71 15.35
CA LEU A 653 54.73 -24.45 15.49
C LEU A 653 55.54 -24.45 14.19
N THR A 654 54.90 -24.22 13.03
CA THR A 654 55.52 -24.25 11.69
C THR A 654 55.87 -22.87 11.12
N THR A 655 55.47 -21.77 11.78
CA THR A 655 55.70 -20.38 11.33
C THR A 655 56.94 -19.70 11.94
N ARG A 656 57.96 -20.48 12.32
CA ARG A 656 59.25 -19.95 12.77
C ARG A 656 60.31 -20.00 11.70
#